data_AF-Q9U3K7-F1
#
_entry.id   AF-Q9U3K7-F1
#
_cell.length_a   1.000
_cell.length_b   1.000
_cell.length_c   1.000
_cell.angle_alpha   90.00
_cell.angle_beta   90.00
_cell.angle_gamma   90.00
#
_symmetry.space_group_name_H-M   'P 1'
#
loop_
_entity.id
_entity.type
_entity.pdbx_description
1 polymer ?
#
loop_
_entity_poly.entity_id
_entity_poly.type
_entity_poly.pdbx_seq_one_letter_code
_entity_poly.pdbx_strand_id
1 'polypeptide(L)'
;MPVDRSLYIIPNETPVCQLDAADAFKTLSEKEKKYSHYVAKASFDGALAVFLQVSPESAPIFYVLYRLFKSESVEQLKEKALSVGFTDAEWQAFLVYAAAFYSNSGNYKGFGDTKIVPGVEQTKIRALLEKSAVGTDEKVMKTWESVEKVIGSLESNELQLGFGDKGVTCYHSSNVTKADAEKIDRFFKQRNVESWNSRLFKEVGSDGKTTYTIKLASSEEGIVSEAVEFEGDVVQIVRGDYALIMKRTHEWLDKAIPTAANKNQEEMLRKYVEHFKKGDIALHKDGSRYWIKDVGPAVESYIGFIENYRDPAGTRSEFEGFVAAVNKETSKKFQTLVANAENILKRLPWGTDYEKDTFLKPDFTALDVIAFGSSGIPAGINIPNYDDIRQNEGFKNVSLGNVISAQPKQKMNFLDEHDEELMFKYHKDSFEVQVGLHELLGHGSGKLFQKNLDGTFNFDTNKVKDIITGAPIATWYEPGETWSSKFGPLASAYEECRAEAVGYVLCCDADILEIFGYTGDLAQEVKYVNWLSEIRAGLLALEFYQAEQKKWGQAHCYARYVLTKVVLEAGQGFVKIEETKGEDGKPDLHFKLDRNLIDSVGRPAVNTFLAKLQAYKSTGDFEGGKRLFESYGVVGDTELHWRDICIARRKPRRLFVQPNTVEKNGEISLVTYSSDVSGVIQSFVERYEKSAVEDLYACWKDDQKWF
;
A
#
# COMPACT_ATOMS: atom_id res chain seq x y z
N MET A 1 -25.92 -19.24 -9.51
CA MET A 1 -25.68 -19.74 -8.14
C MET A 1 -25.97 -18.60 -7.18
N PRO A 2 -26.54 -18.85 -5.99
CA PRO A 2 -26.72 -17.80 -5.00
C PRO A 2 -25.35 -17.20 -4.62
N VAL A 3 -25.29 -15.88 -4.47
CA VAL A 3 -24.08 -15.16 -4.04
C VAL A 3 -23.80 -15.56 -2.58
N ASP A 4 -22.58 -16.02 -2.31
CA ASP A 4 -22.15 -16.29 -0.93
C ASP A 4 -21.90 -14.96 -0.20
N ARG A 5 -22.86 -14.58 0.65
CA ARG A 5 -22.80 -13.33 1.43
C ARG A 5 -21.57 -13.24 2.33
N SER A 6 -21.00 -14.36 2.77
CA SER A 6 -19.84 -14.36 3.68
C SER A 6 -18.59 -13.74 3.05
N LEU A 7 -18.47 -13.76 1.71
CA LEU A 7 -17.35 -13.15 0.98
C LEU A 7 -17.37 -11.61 1.02
N TYR A 8 -18.53 -11.02 1.32
CA TYR A 8 -18.79 -9.59 1.35
C TYR A 8 -18.94 -9.03 2.77
N ILE A 9 -18.89 -9.90 3.79
CA ILE A 9 -18.88 -9.49 5.20
C ILE A 9 -17.44 -9.52 5.70
N ILE A 10 -17.03 -8.49 6.43
CA ILE A 10 -15.75 -8.50 7.15
C ILE A 10 -15.93 -9.30 8.44
N PRO A 11 -15.14 -10.37 8.69
CA PRO A 11 -15.33 -11.24 9.86
C PRO A 11 -15.18 -10.50 11.19
N ASN A 12 -15.90 -10.95 12.23
CA ASN A 12 -15.93 -10.31 13.55
C ASN A 12 -14.55 -10.30 14.24
N GLU A 13 -13.72 -11.29 13.92
CA GLU A 13 -12.39 -11.52 14.44
C GLU A 13 -11.32 -10.74 13.66
N THR A 14 -11.71 -9.87 12.73
CA THR A 14 -10.79 -9.04 11.95
C THR A 14 -9.92 -8.21 12.89
N PRO A 15 -8.60 -8.39 12.86
CA PRO A 15 -7.74 -7.72 13.82
C PRO A 15 -7.54 -6.25 13.45
N VAL A 16 -7.31 -5.43 14.46
CA VAL A 16 -6.97 -4.02 14.31
C VAL A 16 -5.56 -3.80 14.84
N CYS A 17 -4.72 -3.15 14.03
CA CYS A 17 -3.37 -2.76 14.42
C CYS A 17 -3.28 -1.25 14.58
N GLN A 18 -2.60 -0.81 15.63
CA GLN A 18 -2.26 0.60 15.78
C GLN A 18 -1.11 0.96 14.85
N LEU A 19 -1.27 2.06 14.12
CA LEU A 19 -0.19 2.67 13.36
C LEU A 19 0.62 3.58 14.30
N ASP A 20 1.61 3.01 14.97
CA ASP A 20 2.36 3.73 16.00
C ASP A 20 3.42 4.65 15.38
N ALA A 21 3.31 5.95 15.66
CA ALA A 21 4.29 6.96 15.28
C ALA A 21 4.76 7.78 16.48
N ALA A 22 4.47 7.35 17.71
CA ALA A 22 4.68 8.15 18.91
C ALA A 22 6.15 8.52 19.11
N ASP A 23 7.06 7.57 18.93
CA ASP A 23 8.48 7.81 19.15
C ASP A 23 9.10 8.70 18.06
N ALA A 24 8.79 8.44 16.79
CA ALA A 24 9.21 9.32 15.71
C ALA A 24 8.67 10.75 15.89
N PHE A 25 7.38 10.90 16.24
CA PHE A 25 6.73 12.19 16.47
C PHE A 25 7.35 12.98 17.64
N LYS A 26 7.75 12.32 18.73
CA LYS A 26 8.42 12.98 19.87
C LYS A 26 9.76 13.62 19.48
N THR A 27 10.43 13.12 18.44
CA THR A 27 11.73 13.66 17.98
C THR A 27 11.60 14.90 17.10
N LEU A 28 10.38 15.28 16.72
CA LEU A 28 10.10 16.47 15.93
C LEU A 28 10.17 17.72 16.81
N SER A 29 10.75 18.79 16.26
CA SER A 29 10.65 20.14 16.81
C SER A 29 9.21 20.66 16.74
N GLU A 30 8.89 21.69 17.52
CA GLU A 30 7.55 22.29 17.50
C GLU A 30 7.14 22.82 16.11
N LYS A 31 8.10 23.30 15.32
CA LYS A 31 7.84 23.74 13.93
C LYS A 31 7.49 22.55 13.04
N GLU A 32 8.24 21.46 13.14
CA GLU A 32 7.99 20.20 12.40
C GLU A 32 6.66 19.55 12.80
N LYS A 33 6.31 19.57 14.10
CA LYS A 33 5.00 19.09 14.56
C LYS A 33 3.86 19.91 13.97
N LYS A 34 3.97 21.24 13.90
CA LYS A 34 2.96 22.10 13.25
C LYS A 34 2.84 21.83 11.76
N TYR A 35 3.96 21.68 11.05
CA TYR A 35 3.96 21.25 9.66
C TYR A 35 3.23 19.92 9.50
N SER A 36 3.58 18.92 10.31
CA SER A 36 2.94 17.60 10.25
C SER A 36 1.44 17.66 10.56
N HIS A 37 1.02 18.51 11.50
CA HIS A 37 -0.39 18.70 11.84
C HIS A 37 -1.18 19.26 10.66
N TYR A 38 -0.73 20.36 10.05
CA TYR A 38 -1.45 20.97 8.95
C TYR A 38 -1.48 20.09 7.70
N VAL A 39 -0.40 19.37 7.40
CA VAL A 39 -0.39 18.40 6.29
C VAL A 39 -1.26 17.17 6.59
N ALA A 40 -1.29 16.68 7.83
CA ALA A 40 -2.22 15.61 8.24
C ALA A 40 -3.68 16.04 8.08
N LYS A 41 -4.02 17.27 8.49
CA LYS A 41 -5.36 17.84 8.31
C LYS A 41 -5.73 17.96 6.84
N ALA A 42 -4.81 18.44 5.99
CA ALA A 42 -5.01 18.49 4.54
C ALA A 42 -5.25 17.09 3.94
N SER A 43 -4.43 16.12 4.34
CA SER A 43 -4.50 14.73 3.85
C SER A 43 -5.83 14.07 4.21
N PHE A 44 -6.28 14.22 5.46
CA PHE A 44 -7.55 13.65 5.90
C PHE A 44 -8.78 14.36 5.33
N ASP A 45 -8.79 15.69 5.31
CA ASP A 45 -9.91 16.45 4.73
C ASP A 45 -10.00 16.17 3.23
N GLY A 46 -8.88 16.12 2.50
CA GLY A 46 -8.86 15.77 1.08
C GLY A 46 -9.33 14.34 0.80
N ALA A 47 -9.00 13.39 1.69
CA ALA A 47 -9.45 11.99 1.58
C ALA A 47 -10.97 11.83 1.70
N LEU A 48 -11.72 12.86 2.14
CA LEU A 48 -13.18 12.84 2.04
C LEU A 48 -13.65 12.69 0.57
N ALA A 49 -12.86 13.14 -0.40
CA ALA A 49 -13.14 12.94 -1.83
C ALA A 49 -13.16 11.45 -2.20
N VAL A 50 -12.42 10.58 -1.50
CA VAL A 50 -12.39 9.14 -1.80
C VAL A 50 -13.77 8.50 -1.60
N PHE A 51 -14.55 8.94 -0.61
CA PHE A 51 -15.95 8.49 -0.44
C PHE A 51 -16.83 8.84 -1.65
N LEU A 52 -16.46 9.84 -2.45
CA LEU A 52 -17.14 10.21 -3.70
C LEU A 52 -16.54 9.51 -4.93
N GLN A 53 -15.35 8.90 -4.80
CA GLN A 53 -14.67 8.13 -5.86
C GLN A 53 -15.05 6.64 -5.83
N VAL A 54 -15.43 6.11 -4.67
CA VAL A 54 -15.73 4.68 -4.48
C VAL A 54 -17.10 4.27 -5.01
N SER A 55 -18.18 4.79 -4.43
CA SER A 55 -19.55 4.39 -4.78
C SER A 55 -20.56 5.51 -4.46
N PRO A 56 -21.73 5.53 -5.14
CA PRO A 56 -22.73 6.58 -4.92
C PRO A 56 -23.26 6.63 -3.48
N GLU A 57 -23.24 5.50 -2.78
CA GLU A 57 -23.70 5.34 -1.40
C GLU A 57 -22.62 5.57 -0.34
N SER A 58 -21.34 5.66 -0.70
CA SER A 58 -20.26 5.79 0.29
C SER A 58 -20.36 7.08 1.12
N ALA A 59 -20.42 8.26 0.48
CA ALA A 59 -20.56 9.53 1.22
C ALA A 59 -21.80 9.60 2.16
N PRO A 60 -23.02 9.21 1.76
CA PRO A 60 -24.18 9.22 2.65
C PRO A 60 -24.10 8.15 3.76
N ILE A 61 -23.51 6.97 3.52
CA ILE A 61 -23.25 5.99 4.59
C ILE A 61 -22.27 6.58 5.61
N PHE A 62 -21.18 7.21 5.15
CA PHE A 62 -20.23 7.89 6.03
C PHE A 62 -20.92 8.95 6.88
N TYR A 63 -21.79 9.76 6.27
CA TYR A 63 -22.57 10.79 6.97
C TYR A 63 -23.40 10.18 8.11
N VAL A 64 -24.19 9.15 7.83
CA VAL A 64 -25.06 8.50 8.84
C VAL A 64 -24.23 7.89 9.97
N LEU A 65 -23.20 7.11 9.65
CA LEU A 65 -22.35 6.47 10.65
C LEU A 65 -21.60 7.50 11.50
N TYR A 66 -21.00 8.52 10.88
CA TYR A 66 -20.31 9.59 11.60
C TYR A 66 -21.27 10.29 12.56
N ARG A 67 -22.47 10.66 12.11
CA ARG A 67 -23.47 11.32 12.97
C ARG A 67 -23.89 10.44 14.13
N LEU A 68 -24.10 9.14 13.90
CA LEU A 68 -24.45 8.16 14.95
C LEU A 68 -23.36 8.09 16.03
N PHE A 69 -22.11 7.80 15.65
CA PHE A 69 -21.00 7.63 16.59
C PHE A 69 -20.47 8.96 17.17
N LYS A 70 -20.75 10.10 16.52
CA LYS A 70 -20.45 11.43 17.08
C LYS A 70 -21.42 11.82 18.19
N SER A 71 -22.68 11.39 18.07
CA SER A 71 -23.74 11.78 18.99
C SER A 71 -23.74 10.97 20.28
N GLU A 72 -23.28 9.72 20.25
CA GLU A 72 -23.29 8.82 21.40
C GLU A 72 -22.06 7.90 21.40
N SER A 73 -21.59 7.53 22.59
CA SER A 73 -20.50 6.57 22.76
C SER A 73 -20.88 5.17 22.30
N VAL A 74 -19.87 4.34 22.00
CA VAL A 74 -20.04 2.93 21.62
C VAL A 74 -20.81 2.15 22.68
N GLU A 75 -20.58 2.42 23.97
CA GLU A 75 -21.25 1.77 25.09
C GLU A 75 -22.74 2.13 25.13
N GLN A 76 -23.08 3.42 24.98
CA GLN A 76 -24.48 3.87 24.92
C GLN A 76 -25.21 3.29 23.71
N LEU A 77 -24.55 3.25 22.56
CA LEU A 77 -25.10 2.66 21.35
C LEU A 77 -25.29 1.14 21.47
N LYS A 78 -24.38 0.44 22.17
CA LYS A 78 -24.51 -0.99 22.45
C LYS A 78 -25.77 -1.27 23.27
N GLU A 79 -25.99 -0.54 24.35
CA GLU A 79 -27.20 -0.70 25.19
C GLU A 79 -28.49 -0.55 24.37
N LYS A 80 -28.52 0.46 23.48
CA LYS A 80 -29.66 0.69 22.58
C LYS A 80 -29.80 -0.41 21.53
N ALA A 81 -28.69 -0.86 20.93
CA ALA A 81 -28.66 -1.92 19.94
C ALA A 81 -29.25 -3.21 20.52
N LEU A 82 -28.83 -3.61 21.73
CA LEU A 82 -29.39 -4.78 22.42
C LEU A 82 -30.89 -4.60 22.69
N SER A 83 -31.35 -3.40 23.05
CA SER A 83 -32.77 -3.12 23.30
C SER A 83 -33.65 -3.22 22.04
N VAL A 84 -33.07 -3.11 20.84
CA VAL A 84 -33.76 -3.27 19.55
C VAL A 84 -33.45 -4.61 18.87
N GLY A 85 -32.91 -5.57 19.62
CA GLY A 85 -32.79 -6.96 19.18
C GLY A 85 -31.46 -7.33 18.50
N PHE A 86 -30.40 -6.55 18.66
CA PHE A 86 -29.05 -7.02 18.35
C PHE A 86 -28.62 -8.09 19.35
N THR A 87 -27.90 -9.09 18.89
CA THR A 87 -27.01 -9.92 19.71
C THR A 87 -25.65 -9.23 19.88
N ASP A 88 -24.83 -9.66 20.84
CA ASP A 88 -23.44 -9.18 20.95
C ASP A 88 -22.63 -9.43 19.68
N ALA A 89 -22.83 -10.56 19.00
CA ALA A 89 -22.15 -10.89 17.74
C ALA A 89 -22.57 -9.96 16.59
N GLU A 90 -23.85 -9.60 16.50
CA GLU A 90 -24.34 -8.64 15.49
C GLU A 90 -23.88 -7.21 15.80
N TRP A 91 -23.79 -6.84 17.08
CA TRP A 91 -23.22 -5.55 17.49
C TRP A 91 -21.74 -5.47 17.08
N GLN A 92 -20.97 -6.52 17.34
CA GLN A 92 -19.59 -6.61 16.89
C GLN A 92 -19.50 -6.54 15.36
N ALA A 93 -20.37 -7.24 14.64
CA ALA A 93 -20.41 -7.20 13.17
C ALA A 93 -20.72 -5.79 12.63
N PHE A 94 -21.57 -5.02 13.31
CA PHE A 94 -21.84 -3.63 12.97
C PHE A 94 -20.64 -2.72 13.22
N LEU A 95 -19.94 -2.87 14.35
CA LEU A 95 -18.71 -2.12 14.63
C LEU A 95 -17.60 -2.45 13.63
N VAL A 96 -17.43 -3.73 13.30
CA VAL A 96 -16.47 -4.19 12.29
C VAL A 96 -16.81 -3.62 10.91
N TYR A 97 -18.09 -3.61 10.54
CA TYR A 97 -18.55 -2.97 9.31
C TYR A 97 -18.18 -1.48 9.29
N ALA A 98 -18.51 -0.72 10.35
CA ALA A 98 -18.21 0.71 10.41
C ALA A 98 -16.70 0.99 10.38
N ALA A 99 -15.91 0.23 11.13
CA ALA A 99 -14.45 0.35 11.13
C ALA A 99 -13.85 0.04 9.76
N ALA A 100 -14.26 -1.06 9.11
CA ALA A 100 -13.78 -1.42 7.79
C ALA A 100 -14.24 -0.39 6.73
N PHE A 101 -15.47 0.08 6.79
CA PHE A 101 -16.00 1.12 5.92
C PHE A 101 -15.16 2.40 6.02
N TYR A 102 -14.84 2.84 7.24
CA TYR A 102 -13.94 3.98 7.47
C TYR A 102 -12.53 3.73 6.94
N SER A 103 -11.93 2.58 7.25
CA SER A 103 -10.56 2.24 6.80
C SER A 103 -10.42 2.16 5.28
N ASN A 104 -11.49 1.83 4.55
CA ASN A 104 -11.49 1.75 3.08
C ASN A 104 -12.03 3.02 2.40
N SER A 105 -12.38 4.05 3.17
CA SER A 105 -13.03 5.27 2.70
C SER A 105 -14.26 4.99 1.81
N GLY A 106 -15.02 3.93 2.14
CA GLY A 106 -16.17 3.47 1.36
C GLY A 106 -16.52 2.01 1.61
N ASN A 107 -17.60 1.55 0.96
CA ASN A 107 -18.13 0.19 1.11
C ASN A 107 -17.57 -0.83 0.09
N TYR A 108 -16.35 -0.61 -0.41
CA TYR A 108 -15.61 -1.57 -1.24
C TYR A 108 -14.19 -1.68 -0.72
N LYS A 109 -13.64 -2.90 -0.67
CA LYS A 109 -12.28 -3.14 -0.16
C LYS A 109 -11.25 -2.43 -1.04
N GLY A 110 -10.42 -1.54 -0.49
CA GLY A 110 -9.31 -0.90 -1.18
C GLY A 110 -8.23 -1.90 -1.67
N PHE A 111 -8.23 -3.11 -1.10
CA PHE A 111 -7.50 -4.26 -1.66
C PHE A 111 -8.49 -5.32 -2.17
N GLY A 112 -8.65 -5.37 -3.49
CA GLY A 112 -9.47 -6.38 -4.19
C GLY A 112 -10.83 -5.89 -4.67
N ASP A 113 -11.21 -4.63 -4.40
CA ASP A 113 -12.35 -3.92 -4.99
C ASP A 113 -13.71 -4.66 -4.93
N THR A 114 -13.90 -5.49 -3.90
CA THR A 114 -15.17 -6.19 -3.65
C THR A 114 -16.01 -5.46 -2.62
N LYS A 115 -17.33 -5.50 -2.78
CA LYS A 115 -18.28 -4.83 -1.88
C LYS A 115 -18.17 -5.33 -0.43
N ILE A 116 -18.45 -4.42 0.51
CA ILE A 116 -18.52 -4.67 1.94
C ILE A 116 -19.97 -4.41 2.37
N VAL A 117 -20.62 -5.44 2.93
CA VAL A 117 -21.98 -5.33 3.48
C VAL A 117 -21.98 -5.55 5.00
N PRO A 118 -22.92 -4.97 5.75
CA PRO A 118 -23.05 -5.24 7.18
C PRO A 118 -23.33 -6.72 7.46
N GLY A 119 -22.68 -7.27 8.49
CA GLY A 119 -22.99 -8.59 9.05
C GLY A 119 -24.23 -8.60 9.96
N VAL A 120 -25.11 -7.60 9.81
CA VAL A 120 -26.37 -7.45 10.53
C VAL A 120 -27.45 -6.94 9.57
N GLU A 121 -28.70 -7.31 9.83
CA GLU A 121 -29.86 -6.90 9.03
C GLU A 121 -30.06 -5.38 9.06
N GLN A 122 -30.40 -4.78 7.91
CA GLN A 122 -30.53 -3.32 7.76
C GLN A 122 -31.69 -2.77 8.61
N THR A 123 -32.75 -3.56 8.79
CA THR A 123 -33.90 -3.20 9.65
C THR A 123 -33.50 -3.02 11.12
N LYS A 124 -32.51 -3.78 11.61
CA LYS A 124 -31.95 -3.57 12.96
C LYS A 124 -31.13 -2.29 13.02
N ILE A 125 -30.32 -1.99 12.00
CA ILE A 125 -29.57 -0.72 11.92
C ILE A 125 -30.53 0.47 11.93
N ARG A 126 -31.63 0.42 11.16
CA ARG A 126 -32.70 1.43 11.20
C ARG A 126 -33.26 1.61 12.60
N ALA A 127 -33.64 0.51 13.27
CA ALA A 127 -34.19 0.57 14.62
C ALA A 127 -33.19 1.17 15.63
N LEU A 128 -31.90 0.90 15.48
CA LEU A 128 -30.85 1.53 16.28
C LEU A 128 -30.78 3.04 16.02
N LEU A 129 -30.79 3.47 14.75
CA LEU A 129 -30.79 4.89 14.40
C LEU A 129 -32.01 5.61 15.01
N GLU A 130 -33.21 5.06 14.87
CA GLU A 130 -34.45 5.62 15.43
C GLU A 130 -34.42 5.73 16.96
N LYS A 131 -33.76 4.79 17.65
CA LYS A 131 -33.60 4.77 19.11
C LYS A 131 -32.47 5.68 19.60
N SER A 132 -31.48 5.95 18.75
CA SER A 132 -30.31 6.77 19.06
C SER A 132 -30.66 8.25 19.14
N ALA A 133 -29.71 9.07 19.59
CA ALA A 133 -29.85 10.53 19.64
C ALA A 133 -30.02 11.17 18.25
N VAL A 134 -29.66 10.46 17.17
CA VAL A 134 -29.87 10.94 15.79
C VAL A 134 -31.25 10.57 15.23
N GLY A 135 -32.05 9.77 15.93
CA GLY A 135 -33.37 9.32 15.44
C GLY A 135 -34.38 10.45 15.19
N THR A 136 -34.18 11.61 15.83
CA THR A 136 -34.99 12.82 15.59
C THR A 136 -34.37 13.77 14.57
N ASP A 137 -33.18 13.49 14.03
CA ASP A 137 -32.55 14.28 12.98
C ASP A 137 -33.11 13.83 11.61
N GLU A 138 -34.04 14.63 11.08
CA GLU A 138 -34.70 14.36 9.80
C GLU A 138 -33.72 14.21 8.63
N LYS A 139 -32.60 14.94 8.65
CA LYS A 139 -31.58 14.85 7.60
C LYS A 139 -30.87 13.50 7.66
N VAL A 140 -30.49 13.05 8.85
CA VAL A 140 -29.86 11.73 9.05
C VAL A 140 -30.81 10.61 8.64
N MET A 141 -32.06 10.65 9.08
CA MET A 141 -33.04 9.61 8.77
C MET A 141 -33.36 9.53 7.27
N LYS A 142 -33.55 10.67 6.59
CA LYS A 142 -33.73 10.71 5.13
C LYS A 142 -32.50 10.22 4.36
N THR A 143 -31.31 10.48 4.90
CA THR A 143 -30.06 9.99 4.28
C THR A 143 -29.96 8.48 4.42
N TRP A 144 -30.27 7.91 5.60
CA TRP A 144 -30.35 6.47 5.79
C TRP A 144 -31.36 5.82 4.84
N GLU A 145 -32.56 6.38 4.72
CA GLU A 145 -33.59 5.89 3.79
C GLU A 145 -33.09 5.79 2.34
N SER A 146 -32.22 6.72 1.90
CA SER A 146 -31.66 6.69 0.56
C SER A 146 -30.65 5.57 0.31
N VAL A 147 -30.05 5.00 1.36
CA VAL A 147 -28.99 3.98 1.25
C VAL A 147 -29.35 2.62 1.86
N GLU A 148 -30.45 2.53 2.59
CA GLU A 148 -30.83 1.33 3.35
C GLU A 148 -30.92 0.07 2.48
N LYS A 149 -31.42 0.19 1.24
CA LYS A 149 -31.48 -0.96 0.32
C LYS A 149 -30.08 -1.36 -0.16
N VAL A 150 -29.29 -0.38 -0.61
CA VAL A 150 -28.01 -0.64 -1.32
C VAL A 150 -26.87 -1.04 -0.38
N ILE A 151 -26.89 -0.59 0.88
CA ILE A 151 -25.85 -0.92 1.88
C ILE A 151 -25.75 -2.44 2.14
N GLY A 152 -26.88 -3.15 2.02
CA GLY A 152 -26.94 -4.61 2.20
C GLY A 152 -27.02 -5.42 0.89
N SER A 153 -27.10 -4.74 -0.25
CA SER A 153 -27.39 -5.34 -1.55
C SER A 153 -26.19 -6.09 -2.12
N LEU A 154 -26.48 -7.22 -2.77
CA LEU A 154 -25.55 -8.10 -3.46
C LEU A 154 -26.07 -8.41 -4.88
N GLU A 155 -26.70 -7.42 -5.52
CA GLU A 155 -27.03 -7.49 -6.94
C GLU A 155 -25.72 -7.66 -7.76
N SER A 156 -25.78 -8.41 -8.87
CA SER A 156 -24.57 -8.91 -9.55
C SER A 156 -23.63 -7.81 -10.07
N ASN A 157 -24.19 -6.65 -10.43
CA ASN A 157 -23.46 -5.47 -10.90
C ASN A 157 -22.92 -4.60 -9.74
N GLU A 158 -23.17 -4.96 -8.48
CA GLU A 158 -22.69 -4.23 -7.30
C GLU A 158 -21.61 -5.01 -6.54
N LEU A 159 -21.25 -6.21 -6.95
CA LEU A 159 -20.34 -7.07 -6.17
C LEU A 159 -18.89 -6.57 -6.16
N GLN A 160 -18.53 -5.72 -7.13
CA GLN A 160 -17.17 -5.23 -7.34
C GLN A 160 -17.17 -3.84 -8.00
N LEU A 161 -16.02 -3.16 -7.96
CA LEU A 161 -15.82 -1.96 -8.78
C LEU A 161 -15.64 -2.32 -10.26
N GLY A 162 -16.16 -1.47 -11.15
CA GLY A 162 -16.14 -1.71 -12.59
C GLY A 162 -17.05 -0.75 -13.37
N PHE A 163 -17.05 -0.87 -14.69
CA PHE A 163 -17.99 -0.13 -15.55
C PHE A 163 -19.39 -0.76 -15.49
N GLY A 164 -20.43 0.09 -15.32
CA GLY A 164 -21.83 -0.18 -15.65
C GLY A 164 -22.36 -1.57 -15.26
N ASP A 165 -22.54 -2.45 -16.24
CA ASP A 165 -23.10 -3.80 -16.09
C ASP A 165 -22.18 -4.78 -15.34
N LYS A 166 -20.91 -4.44 -15.17
CA LYS A 166 -19.86 -5.29 -14.59
C LYS A 166 -19.41 -4.87 -13.19
N GLY A 167 -19.89 -3.72 -12.70
CA GLY A 167 -19.49 -3.18 -11.41
C GLY A 167 -19.95 -1.75 -11.18
N VAL A 168 -19.55 -1.19 -10.04
CA VAL A 168 -19.82 0.21 -9.66
C VAL A 168 -18.57 1.05 -9.83
N THR A 169 -18.71 2.30 -10.26
CA THR A 169 -17.62 3.28 -10.24
C THR A 169 -18.19 4.68 -10.09
N CYS A 170 -17.46 5.55 -9.41
CA CYS A 170 -17.76 6.99 -9.39
C CYS A 170 -16.68 7.82 -10.08
N TYR A 171 -15.71 7.21 -10.77
CA TYR A 171 -14.81 7.92 -11.68
C TYR A 171 -15.52 8.37 -12.97
N HIS A 172 -16.61 7.67 -13.28
CA HIS A 172 -17.45 7.89 -14.46
C HIS A 172 -18.92 7.90 -14.04
N SER A 173 -19.80 8.68 -14.69
CA SER A 173 -21.25 8.57 -14.47
C SER A 173 -21.79 7.20 -14.89
N SER A 174 -22.91 6.77 -14.31
CA SER A 174 -23.42 5.39 -14.42
C SER A 174 -23.69 4.90 -15.86
N ASN A 175 -23.88 5.84 -16.79
CA ASN A 175 -24.13 5.61 -18.22
C ASN A 175 -22.86 5.65 -19.11
N VAL A 176 -21.67 5.86 -18.55
CA VAL A 176 -20.39 5.80 -19.26
C VAL A 176 -19.95 4.35 -19.42
N THR A 177 -19.61 3.98 -20.65
CA THR A 177 -19.10 2.65 -21.00
C THR A 177 -17.59 2.67 -21.18
N LYS A 178 -16.98 1.48 -21.26
CA LYS A 178 -15.56 1.36 -21.61
C LYS A 178 -15.21 2.04 -22.94
N ALA A 179 -16.08 1.95 -23.95
CA ALA A 179 -15.86 2.58 -25.25
C ALA A 179 -15.88 4.11 -25.17
N ASP A 180 -16.72 4.66 -24.29
CA ASP A 180 -16.76 6.10 -24.02
C ASP A 180 -15.47 6.55 -23.33
N ALA A 181 -14.99 5.80 -22.32
CA ALA A 181 -13.72 6.09 -21.66
C ALA A 181 -12.53 6.04 -22.64
N GLU A 182 -12.44 5.01 -23.49
CA GLU A 182 -11.41 4.88 -24.52
C GLU A 182 -11.44 6.02 -25.55
N LYS A 183 -12.64 6.55 -25.87
CA LYS A 183 -12.80 7.75 -26.72
C LYS A 183 -12.21 8.98 -26.02
N ILE A 184 -12.54 9.19 -24.75
CA ILE A 184 -12.03 10.34 -23.99
C ILE A 184 -10.51 10.24 -23.75
N ASP A 185 -9.95 9.04 -23.62
CA ASP A 185 -8.51 8.86 -23.56
C ASP A 185 -7.81 9.26 -24.87
N ARG A 186 -8.44 9.01 -26.03
CA ARG A 186 -7.93 9.52 -27.32
C ARG A 186 -7.98 11.04 -27.39
N PHE A 187 -9.06 11.65 -26.87
CA PHE A 187 -9.18 13.10 -26.76
C PHE A 187 -8.05 13.70 -25.89
N PHE A 188 -7.82 13.15 -24.71
CA PHE A 188 -6.73 13.56 -23.81
C PHE A 188 -5.37 13.46 -24.49
N LYS A 189 -5.08 12.33 -25.15
CA LYS A 189 -3.84 12.13 -25.92
C LYS A 189 -3.65 13.16 -27.03
N GLN A 190 -4.70 13.45 -27.81
CA GLN A 190 -4.63 14.44 -28.89
C GLN A 190 -4.35 15.86 -28.37
N ARG A 191 -4.86 16.18 -27.18
CA ARG A 191 -4.71 17.50 -26.54
C ARG A 191 -3.48 17.61 -25.65
N ASN A 192 -2.74 16.53 -25.44
CA ASN A 192 -1.64 16.44 -24.48
C ASN A 192 -2.07 16.89 -23.06
N VAL A 193 -3.24 16.41 -22.62
CA VAL A 193 -3.80 16.67 -21.29
C VAL A 193 -3.85 15.35 -20.52
N GLU A 194 -3.46 15.37 -19.26
CA GLU A 194 -3.46 14.20 -18.39
C GLU A 194 -4.73 14.13 -17.53
N SER A 195 -5.22 12.93 -17.22
CA SER A 195 -6.52 12.68 -16.58
C SER A 195 -6.47 12.46 -15.06
N TRP A 196 -5.30 12.59 -14.44
CA TRP A 196 -5.01 12.23 -13.03
C TRP A 196 -6.09 12.71 -12.04
N ASN A 197 -6.43 14.00 -12.09
CA ASN A 197 -7.36 14.66 -11.17
C ASN A 197 -8.77 14.88 -11.77
N SER A 198 -9.23 13.98 -12.65
CA SER A 198 -10.48 14.16 -13.38
C SER A 198 -11.52 13.05 -13.14
N ARG A 199 -12.80 13.39 -13.37
CA ARG A 199 -13.92 12.46 -13.56
C ARG A 199 -14.65 12.73 -14.87
N LEU A 200 -15.35 11.71 -15.37
CA LEU A 200 -16.05 11.76 -16.66
C LEU A 200 -17.57 11.60 -16.50
N PHE A 201 -18.32 12.54 -17.06
CA PHE A 201 -19.78 12.53 -17.02
C PHE A 201 -20.35 12.57 -18.43
N LYS A 202 -21.45 11.87 -18.65
CA LYS A 202 -22.10 11.74 -19.96
C LYS A 202 -23.55 12.17 -19.91
N GLU A 203 -23.93 13.10 -20.77
CA GLU A 203 -25.31 13.52 -21.01
C GLU A 203 -25.67 13.25 -22.48
N VAL A 204 -26.91 12.83 -22.73
CA VAL A 204 -27.43 12.66 -24.10
C VAL A 204 -28.54 13.68 -24.29
N GLY A 205 -28.32 14.63 -25.19
CA GLY A 205 -29.28 15.68 -25.51
C GLY A 205 -30.55 15.12 -26.15
N SER A 206 -31.61 15.93 -26.17
CA SER A 206 -32.87 15.57 -26.84
C SER A 206 -32.74 15.38 -28.36
N ASP A 207 -31.68 15.94 -28.95
CA ASP A 207 -31.28 15.78 -30.35
C ASP A 207 -30.48 14.49 -30.60
N GLY A 208 -30.21 13.70 -29.56
CA GLY A 208 -29.40 12.49 -29.60
C GLY A 208 -27.89 12.75 -29.57
N LYS A 209 -27.43 14.01 -29.46
CA LYS A 209 -26.00 14.33 -29.38
C LYS A 209 -25.48 14.07 -27.97
N THR A 210 -24.38 13.32 -27.86
CA THR A 210 -23.74 13.07 -26.57
C THR A 210 -22.82 14.23 -26.21
N THR A 211 -22.87 14.64 -24.94
CA THR A 211 -21.92 15.57 -24.34
C THR A 211 -21.18 14.88 -23.21
N TYR A 212 -19.85 14.90 -23.29
CA TYR A 212 -18.95 14.45 -22.24
C TYR A 212 -18.42 15.65 -21.48
N THR A 213 -18.69 15.69 -20.17
CA THR A 213 -18.12 16.67 -19.26
C THR A 213 -16.99 16.03 -18.48
N ILE A 214 -15.78 16.55 -18.66
CA ILE A 214 -14.61 16.21 -17.85
C ILE A 214 -14.55 17.22 -16.72
N LYS A 215 -14.76 16.78 -15.48
CA LYS A 215 -14.61 17.65 -14.31
C LYS A 215 -13.21 17.47 -13.71
N LEU A 216 -12.47 18.56 -13.59
CA LEU A 216 -11.20 18.61 -12.86
C LEU A 216 -11.44 18.94 -11.39
N ALA A 217 -10.76 18.24 -10.50
CA ALA A 217 -10.81 18.49 -9.07
C ALA A 217 -10.17 19.82 -8.71
N SER A 218 -10.97 20.73 -8.14
CA SER A 218 -10.51 22.07 -7.77
C SER A 218 -11.52 22.79 -6.88
N SER A 219 -11.06 23.72 -6.05
CA SER A 219 -11.94 24.59 -5.26
C SER A 219 -12.59 25.69 -6.08
N GLU A 220 -11.95 26.15 -7.15
CA GLU A 220 -12.56 27.08 -8.11
C GLU A 220 -13.45 26.33 -9.08
N GLU A 221 -14.58 26.93 -9.43
CA GLU A 221 -15.51 26.41 -10.43
C GLU A 221 -15.38 27.15 -11.76
N GLY A 222 -15.70 26.48 -12.86
CA GLY A 222 -15.88 27.14 -14.15
C GLY A 222 -15.45 26.32 -15.36
N ILE A 223 -15.60 26.93 -16.54
CA ILE A 223 -15.19 26.33 -17.81
C ILE A 223 -13.67 26.52 -17.98
N VAL A 224 -12.96 25.43 -18.27
CA VAL A 224 -11.51 25.44 -18.51
C VAL A 224 -11.21 25.58 -19.99
N SER A 225 -12.01 24.93 -20.85
CA SER A 225 -11.92 25.04 -22.29
C SER A 225 -13.30 25.16 -22.92
N GLU A 226 -13.40 25.85 -24.05
CA GLU A 226 -14.61 25.82 -24.87
C GLU A 226 -15.00 24.38 -25.22
N ALA A 227 -16.31 24.14 -25.38
CA ALA A 227 -16.82 22.86 -25.80
C ALA A 227 -16.38 22.57 -27.23
N VAL A 228 -15.88 21.36 -27.48
CA VAL A 228 -15.27 20.97 -28.76
C VAL A 228 -15.93 19.71 -29.29
N GLU A 229 -16.12 19.66 -30.61
CA GLU A 229 -16.58 18.43 -31.25
C GLU A 229 -15.40 17.46 -31.39
N PHE A 230 -15.59 16.21 -30.94
CA PHE A 230 -14.60 15.14 -31.02
C PHE A 230 -15.30 13.83 -31.32
N GLU A 231 -14.92 13.20 -32.44
CA GLU A 231 -15.51 11.93 -32.90
C GLU A 231 -17.05 11.91 -32.94
N GLY A 232 -17.67 13.04 -33.32
CA GLY A 232 -19.13 13.21 -33.48
C GLY A 232 -19.88 13.60 -32.20
N ASP A 233 -19.21 13.63 -31.04
CA ASP A 233 -19.77 14.05 -29.76
C ASP A 233 -19.16 15.38 -29.29
N VAL A 234 -19.76 16.00 -28.27
CA VAL A 234 -19.21 17.21 -27.64
C VAL A 234 -18.38 16.82 -26.43
N VAL A 235 -17.21 17.40 -26.27
CA VAL A 235 -16.38 17.26 -25.06
C VAL A 235 -16.15 18.65 -24.44
N GLN A 236 -16.38 18.79 -23.14
CA GLN A 236 -16.13 20.02 -22.39
C GLN A 236 -15.34 19.73 -21.12
N ILE A 237 -14.27 20.49 -20.92
CA ILE A 237 -13.50 20.45 -19.67
C ILE A 237 -13.96 21.59 -18.77
N VAL A 238 -14.40 21.22 -17.58
CA VAL A 238 -14.76 22.13 -16.49
C VAL A 238 -13.95 21.81 -15.26
N ARG A 239 -13.93 22.72 -14.31
CA ARG A 239 -13.31 22.55 -13.00
C ARG A 239 -14.34 22.83 -11.90
N GLY A 240 -14.05 22.39 -10.69
CA GLY A 240 -14.96 22.48 -9.54
C GLY A 240 -15.33 21.12 -8.96
N ASP A 241 -14.70 20.04 -9.41
CA ASP A 241 -14.96 18.74 -8.80
C ASP A 241 -14.49 18.75 -7.34
N TYR A 242 -15.33 18.26 -6.43
CA TYR A 242 -15.07 18.26 -4.99
C TYR A 242 -14.76 19.64 -4.39
N ALA A 243 -15.32 20.72 -4.94
CA ALA A 243 -14.86 22.10 -4.66
C ALA A 243 -14.71 22.44 -3.17
N LEU A 244 -15.70 22.08 -2.34
CA LEU A 244 -15.65 22.34 -0.90
C LEU A 244 -14.52 21.55 -0.21
N ILE A 245 -14.30 20.30 -0.61
CA ILE A 245 -13.25 19.43 -0.07
C ILE A 245 -11.87 19.92 -0.51
N MET A 246 -11.70 20.28 -1.78
CA MET A 246 -10.45 20.84 -2.30
C MET A 246 -10.12 22.18 -1.64
N LYS A 247 -11.14 22.98 -1.31
CA LYS A 247 -10.99 24.21 -0.54
C LYS A 247 -10.36 23.95 0.83
N ARG A 248 -10.94 23.05 1.61
CA ARG A 248 -10.39 22.66 2.93
C ARG A 248 -8.96 22.15 2.81
N THR A 249 -8.72 21.29 1.82
CA THR A 249 -7.40 20.71 1.56
C THR A 249 -6.35 21.79 1.36
N HIS A 250 -6.58 22.73 0.44
CA HIS A 250 -5.60 23.78 0.17
C HIS A 250 -5.49 24.80 1.30
N GLU A 251 -6.55 25.08 2.07
CA GLU A 251 -6.48 25.99 3.23
C GLU A 251 -5.61 25.43 4.35
N TRP A 252 -5.61 24.10 4.55
CA TRP A 252 -4.68 23.45 5.47
C TRP A 252 -3.24 23.49 4.95
N LEU A 253 -3.01 23.25 3.66
CA LEU A 253 -1.68 23.37 3.07
C LEU A 253 -1.16 24.82 3.13
N ASP A 254 -2.02 25.82 2.93
CA ASP A 254 -1.67 27.24 3.08
C ASP A 254 -1.18 27.55 4.52
N LYS A 255 -1.77 26.91 5.54
CA LYS A 255 -1.29 27.00 6.94
C LYS A 255 0.03 26.26 7.18
N ALA A 256 0.33 25.22 6.39
CA ALA A 256 1.60 24.48 6.49
C ALA A 256 2.80 25.27 5.94
N ILE A 257 2.60 26.13 4.93
CA ILE A 257 3.66 26.94 4.28
C ILE A 257 4.57 27.67 5.28
N PRO A 258 4.08 28.48 6.25
CA PRO A 258 4.95 29.19 7.20
C PRO A 258 5.72 28.26 8.15
N THR A 259 5.33 26.99 8.23
CA THR A 259 5.97 25.97 9.08
C THR A 259 6.94 25.07 8.30
N ALA A 260 7.07 25.27 6.98
CA ALA A 260 8.02 24.54 6.14
C ALA A 260 9.46 24.67 6.64
N ALA A 261 10.22 23.57 6.57
CA ALA A 261 11.60 23.51 7.06
C ALA A 261 12.58 24.25 6.13
N ASN A 262 12.29 24.26 4.82
CA ASN A 262 13.16 24.84 3.80
C ASN A 262 12.35 25.36 2.60
N LYS A 263 13.06 25.94 1.61
CA LYS A 263 12.45 26.55 0.43
C LYS A 263 11.78 25.54 -0.51
N ASN A 264 12.30 24.31 -0.62
CA ASN A 264 11.68 23.28 -1.44
C ASN A 264 10.31 22.89 -0.88
N GLN A 265 10.21 22.71 0.44
CA GLN A 265 8.92 22.47 1.10
C GLN A 265 7.94 23.64 0.95
N GLU A 266 8.43 24.88 1.04
CA GLU A 266 7.60 26.06 0.83
C GLU A 266 7.03 26.08 -0.60
N GLU A 267 7.88 25.88 -1.61
CA GLU A 267 7.48 25.94 -3.01
C GLU A 267 6.60 24.75 -3.41
N MET A 268 6.89 23.53 -2.94
CA MET A 268 6.02 22.38 -3.22
C MET A 268 4.61 22.59 -2.66
N LEU A 269 4.49 23.09 -1.42
CA LEU A 269 3.20 23.38 -0.82
C LEU A 269 2.44 24.48 -1.56
N ARG A 270 3.12 25.55 -1.96
CA ARG A 270 2.51 26.61 -2.80
C ARG A 270 1.96 26.06 -4.10
N LYS A 271 2.71 25.17 -4.76
CA LYS A 271 2.29 24.53 -6.00
C LYS A 271 1.11 23.57 -5.80
N TYR A 272 1.09 22.80 -4.71
CA TYR A 272 -0.05 21.96 -4.36
C TYR A 272 -1.30 22.79 -4.02
N VAL A 273 -1.15 23.90 -3.30
CA VAL A 273 -2.25 24.84 -3.03
C VAL A 273 -2.84 25.34 -4.35
N GLU A 274 -2.01 25.81 -5.28
CA GLU A 274 -2.49 26.31 -6.57
C GLU A 274 -3.13 25.19 -7.42
N HIS A 275 -2.60 23.97 -7.36
CA HIS A 275 -3.20 22.79 -7.98
C HIS A 275 -4.63 22.54 -7.47
N PHE A 276 -4.81 22.45 -6.14
CA PHE A 276 -6.13 22.23 -5.55
C PHE A 276 -7.07 23.43 -5.71
N LYS A 277 -6.54 24.63 -5.90
CA LYS A 277 -7.36 25.81 -6.25
C LYS A 277 -7.87 25.74 -7.68
N LYS A 278 -6.99 25.44 -8.64
CA LYS A 278 -7.26 25.62 -10.08
C LYS A 278 -7.61 24.35 -10.84
N GLY A 279 -7.23 23.19 -10.32
CA GLY A 279 -7.38 21.88 -10.96
C GLY A 279 -6.35 21.60 -12.05
N ASP A 280 -5.24 22.33 -12.10
CA ASP A 280 -4.19 22.17 -13.11
C ASP A 280 -3.12 21.19 -12.62
N ILE A 281 -3.00 20.05 -13.32
CA ILE A 281 -2.05 18.99 -12.98
C ILE A 281 -0.59 19.43 -13.18
N ALA A 282 -0.31 20.39 -14.07
CA ALA A 282 1.04 20.91 -14.28
C ALA A 282 1.60 21.56 -13.00
N LEU A 283 0.73 22.17 -12.18
CA LEU A 283 1.10 22.71 -10.88
C LEU A 283 1.46 21.60 -9.88
N HIS A 284 0.75 20.48 -9.89
CA HIS A 284 1.11 19.32 -9.06
C HIS A 284 2.45 18.71 -9.47
N LYS A 285 2.70 18.62 -10.78
CA LYS A 285 3.99 18.20 -11.35
C LYS A 285 5.12 19.14 -10.89
N ASP A 286 4.92 20.45 -10.98
CA ASP A 286 5.88 21.43 -10.47
C ASP A 286 6.13 21.27 -8.96
N GLY A 287 5.08 21.06 -8.17
CA GLY A 287 5.24 20.77 -6.74
C GLY A 287 6.05 19.50 -6.50
N SER A 288 5.78 18.46 -7.30
CA SER A 288 6.53 17.20 -7.26
C SER A 288 8.01 17.38 -7.60
N ARG A 289 8.35 18.29 -8.53
CA ARG A 289 9.75 18.65 -8.84
C ARG A 289 10.47 19.31 -7.67
N TYR A 290 9.78 20.12 -6.87
CA TYR A 290 10.35 20.66 -5.63
C TYR A 290 10.47 19.58 -4.56
N TRP A 291 9.47 18.71 -4.46
CA TRP A 291 9.46 17.60 -3.50
C TRP A 291 10.61 16.61 -3.72
N ILE A 292 10.91 16.19 -4.95
CA ILE A 292 12.07 15.30 -5.22
C ILE A 292 13.42 15.97 -4.86
N LYS A 293 13.48 17.30 -4.85
CA LYS A 293 14.68 18.08 -4.47
C LYS A 293 14.78 18.28 -2.95
N ASP A 294 13.73 18.02 -2.19
CA ASP A 294 13.75 18.02 -0.73
C ASP A 294 14.30 16.70 -0.21
N VAL A 295 15.62 16.59 -0.10
CA VAL A 295 16.32 15.36 0.29
C VAL A 295 16.49 15.31 1.82
N GLY A 296 16.11 14.18 2.43
CA GLY A 296 16.23 13.93 3.87
C GLY A 296 15.44 14.87 4.80
N PRO A 297 14.18 15.28 4.51
CA PRO A 297 13.42 16.10 5.43
C PRO A 297 13.05 15.31 6.69
N ALA A 298 13.01 15.96 7.86
CA ALA A 298 12.58 15.29 9.10
C ALA A 298 11.10 14.86 9.09
N VAL A 299 10.28 15.56 8.30
CA VAL A 299 8.88 15.23 8.04
C VAL A 299 8.71 15.13 6.53
N GLU A 300 8.43 13.92 6.06
CA GLU A 300 8.16 13.62 4.65
C GLU A 300 6.65 13.65 4.41
N SER A 301 6.24 14.12 3.23
CA SER A 301 4.82 14.21 2.89
C SER A 301 4.59 14.30 1.40
N TYR A 302 3.49 13.73 0.93
CA TYR A 302 2.99 13.90 -0.44
C TYR A 302 1.46 13.86 -0.44
N ILE A 303 0.83 14.58 -1.38
CA ILE A 303 -0.63 14.74 -1.41
C ILE A 303 -1.12 15.06 -2.82
N GLY A 304 -2.21 14.45 -3.28
CA GLY A 304 -2.78 14.67 -4.61
C GLY A 304 -3.67 13.53 -5.09
N PHE A 305 -3.91 13.49 -6.40
CA PHE A 305 -4.55 12.35 -7.08
C PHE A 305 -3.45 11.48 -7.69
N ILE A 306 -3.02 10.44 -6.98
CA ILE A 306 -1.70 9.82 -7.21
C ILE A 306 -1.80 8.46 -7.90
N GLU A 307 -2.64 7.56 -7.39
CA GLU A 307 -2.68 6.16 -7.82
C GLU A 307 -3.96 5.86 -8.61
N ASN A 308 -3.82 5.20 -9.76
CA ASN A 308 -4.90 4.92 -10.72
C ASN A 308 -5.46 3.49 -10.67
N TYR A 309 -5.15 2.73 -9.61
CA TYR A 309 -5.50 1.30 -9.52
C TYR A 309 -7.00 1.02 -9.56
N ARG A 310 -7.83 1.94 -9.04
CA ARG A 310 -9.27 1.72 -8.81
C ARG A 310 -10.18 2.32 -9.89
N ASP A 311 -9.62 3.12 -10.80
CA ASP A 311 -10.36 3.53 -12.00
C ASP A 311 -10.46 2.32 -12.93
N PRO A 312 -11.66 1.87 -13.34
CA PRO A 312 -11.77 0.76 -14.28
C PRO A 312 -11.16 1.05 -15.66
N ALA A 313 -10.92 2.32 -16.04
CA ALA A 313 -10.11 2.68 -17.21
C ALA A 313 -8.59 2.67 -16.93
N GLY A 314 -8.18 2.81 -15.66
CA GLY A 314 -6.78 2.92 -15.25
C GLY A 314 -6.12 4.25 -15.63
N THR A 315 -6.87 5.34 -15.82
CA THR A 315 -6.30 6.64 -16.25
C THR A 315 -6.59 7.80 -15.28
N ARG A 316 -7.57 7.66 -14.39
CA ARG A 316 -7.90 8.61 -13.32
C ARG A 316 -7.40 8.07 -11.99
N SER A 317 -7.10 8.98 -11.07
CA SER A 317 -6.44 8.60 -9.81
C SER A 317 -7.30 8.85 -8.59
N GLU A 318 -7.17 7.97 -7.60
CA GLU A 318 -7.69 8.17 -6.25
C GLU A 318 -6.94 9.33 -5.58
N PHE A 319 -7.65 10.11 -4.76
CA PHE A 319 -6.99 11.05 -3.87
C PHE A 319 -6.23 10.28 -2.78
N GLU A 320 -4.97 10.62 -2.57
CA GLU A 320 -4.23 10.22 -1.38
C GLU A 320 -3.39 11.36 -0.83
N GLY A 321 -3.16 11.33 0.48
CA GLY A 321 -2.22 12.21 1.15
C GLY A 321 -1.62 11.55 2.37
N PHE A 322 -0.32 11.73 2.58
CA PHE A 322 0.34 11.24 3.77
C PHE A 322 1.31 12.25 4.36
N VAL A 323 1.56 12.07 5.65
CA VAL A 323 2.68 12.67 6.35
C VAL A 323 3.32 11.64 7.27
N ALA A 324 4.64 11.57 7.22
CA ALA A 324 5.45 10.64 7.99
C ALA A 324 6.64 11.36 8.63
N ALA A 325 7.04 10.92 9.82
CA ALA A 325 8.26 11.40 10.46
C ALA A 325 9.42 10.45 10.15
N VAL A 326 10.60 11.01 9.89
CA VAL A 326 11.82 10.21 9.86
C VAL A 326 12.09 9.67 11.25
N ASN A 327 12.21 8.35 11.36
CA ASN A 327 12.66 7.70 12.57
C ASN A 327 14.18 7.91 12.69
N LYS A 328 14.57 8.94 13.46
CA LYS A 328 16.00 9.33 13.62
C LYS A 328 16.85 8.22 14.24
N GLU A 329 16.27 7.38 15.08
CA GLU A 329 16.98 6.26 15.72
C GLU A 329 17.26 5.15 14.70
N THR A 330 16.24 4.66 14.00
CA THR A 330 16.43 3.66 12.93
C THR A 330 17.30 4.20 11.80
N SER A 331 17.15 5.48 11.45
CA SER A 331 18.00 6.13 10.43
C SER A 331 19.48 6.19 10.85
N LYS A 332 19.78 6.33 12.15
CA LYS A 332 21.17 6.27 12.65
C LYS A 332 21.78 4.87 12.50
N LYS A 333 20.99 3.82 12.73
CA LYS A 333 21.41 2.43 12.48
C LYS A 333 21.73 2.22 11.00
N PHE A 334 20.83 2.69 10.13
CA PHE A 334 21.03 2.65 8.67
C PHE A 334 22.25 3.45 8.20
N GLN A 335 22.49 4.64 8.74
CA GLN A 335 23.71 5.41 8.44
C GLN A 335 24.98 4.67 8.85
N THR A 336 24.95 3.97 9.99
CA THR A 336 26.06 3.11 10.44
C THR A 336 26.25 1.93 9.50
N LEU A 337 25.17 1.32 9.01
CA LEU A 337 25.21 0.27 8.00
C LEU A 337 25.80 0.78 6.67
N VAL A 338 25.37 1.94 6.17
CA VAL A 338 25.90 2.62 4.97
C VAL A 338 27.39 2.93 5.13
N ALA A 339 27.83 3.38 6.31
CA ALA A 339 29.23 3.66 6.58
C ALA A 339 30.12 2.41 6.51
N ASN A 340 29.56 1.23 6.79
CA ASN A 340 30.26 -0.05 6.77
C ASN A 340 30.00 -0.89 5.49
N ALA A 341 29.11 -0.43 4.61
CA ALA A 341 28.62 -1.19 3.46
C ALA A 341 29.74 -1.79 2.60
N GLU A 342 30.74 -0.99 2.20
CA GLU A 342 31.87 -1.47 1.37
C GLU A 342 32.66 -2.63 1.99
N ASN A 343 32.73 -2.70 3.33
CA ASN A 343 33.37 -3.81 4.02
C ASN A 343 32.46 -5.03 4.13
N ILE A 344 31.15 -4.81 4.31
CA ILE A 344 30.16 -5.88 4.39
C ILE A 344 29.96 -6.54 3.01
N LEU A 345 29.95 -5.78 1.91
CA LEU A 345 29.79 -6.30 0.55
C LEU A 345 30.85 -7.35 0.18
N LYS A 346 32.05 -7.27 0.75
CA LYS A 346 33.13 -8.26 0.56
C LYS A 346 32.78 -9.65 1.10
N ARG A 347 31.74 -9.77 1.94
CA ARG A 347 31.26 -11.04 2.52
C ARG A 347 30.26 -11.76 1.62
N LEU A 348 29.74 -11.09 0.59
CA LEU A 348 28.79 -11.67 -0.35
C LEU A 348 29.46 -12.69 -1.28
N PRO A 349 28.75 -13.75 -1.71
CA PRO A 349 29.37 -14.97 -2.21
C PRO A 349 29.86 -14.90 -3.68
N TRP A 350 30.03 -13.70 -4.24
CA TRP A 350 30.45 -13.50 -5.64
C TRP A 350 31.81 -12.79 -5.79
N GLY A 351 32.38 -12.26 -4.71
CA GLY A 351 33.69 -11.60 -4.74
C GLY A 351 33.71 -10.22 -5.41
N THR A 352 34.85 -9.54 -5.34
CA THR A 352 34.96 -8.12 -5.73
C THR A 352 34.79 -7.86 -7.22
N ASP A 353 35.14 -8.82 -8.08
CA ASP A 353 35.05 -8.65 -9.54
C ASP A 353 33.58 -8.58 -10.03
N TYR A 354 32.64 -9.09 -9.23
CA TYR A 354 31.20 -9.04 -9.47
C TYR A 354 30.50 -7.90 -8.71
N GLU A 355 31.26 -7.07 -8.01
CA GLU A 355 30.75 -5.92 -7.25
C GLU A 355 30.98 -4.61 -8.02
N LYS A 356 30.17 -3.58 -7.76
CA LYS A 356 30.35 -2.27 -8.38
C LYS A 356 31.72 -1.69 -8.01
N ASP A 357 32.36 -0.99 -8.96
CA ASP A 357 33.70 -0.42 -8.75
C ASP A 357 33.74 0.63 -7.63
N THR A 358 32.65 1.39 -7.53
CA THR A 358 32.41 2.37 -6.46
C THR A 358 31.02 2.15 -5.89
N PHE A 359 30.91 1.96 -4.58
CA PHE A 359 29.63 1.88 -3.91
C PHE A 359 29.03 3.29 -3.77
N LEU A 360 27.93 3.54 -4.46
CA LEU A 360 27.16 4.77 -4.28
C LEU A 360 26.35 4.64 -3.00
N LYS A 361 26.70 5.43 -1.98
CA LYS A 361 26.00 5.44 -0.68
C LYS A 361 24.60 6.06 -0.87
N PRO A 362 23.51 5.26 -0.79
CA PRO A 362 22.17 5.81 -0.92
C PRO A 362 21.77 6.57 0.34
N ASP A 363 20.86 7.53 0.19
CA ASP A 363 20.14 8.10 1.33
C ASP A 363 19.03 7.12 1.74
N PHE A 364 19.17 6.51 2.91
CA PHE A 364 18.29 5.45 3.38
C PHE A 364 17.59 5.88 4.66
N THR A 365 16.30 6.22 4.56
CA THR A 365 15.50 6.79 5.66
C THR A 365 14.33 5.88 6.01
N ALA A 366 14.15 5.61 7.30
CA ALA A 366 12.98 4.91 7.83
C ALA A 366 11.90 5.93 8.15
N LEU A 367 10.68 5.74 7.63
CA LEU A 367 9.56 6.63 7.90
C LEU A 367 8.48 5.94 8.72
N ASP A 368 7.99 6.66 9.73
CA ASP A 368 6.81 6.27 10.51
C ASP A 368 5.65 7.20 10.15
N VAL A 369 4.61 6.62 9.56
CA VAL A 369 3.40 7.33 9.11
C VAL A 369 2.66 7.92 10.31
N ILE A 370 2.45 9.23 10.30
CA ILE A 370 1.63 9.95 11.28
C ILE A 370 0.16 9.96 10.82
N ALA A 371 -0.06 10.21 9.52
CA ALA A 371 -1.38 10.21 8.92
C ALA A 371 -1.29 9.79 7.45
N PHE A 372 -2.28 9.02 6.98
CA PHE A 372 -2.46 8.59 5.61
C PHE A 372 -3.95 8.61 5.27
N GLY A 373 -4.39 9.58 4.47
CA GLY A 373 -5.75 9.66 3.96
C GLY A 373 -5.84 9.00 2.58
N SER A 374 -6.49 7.83 2.50
CA SER A 374 -6.68 7.05 1.26
C SER A 374 -7.71 5.92 1.49
N SER A 375 -7.90 5.02 0.53
CA SER A 375 -8.64 3.75 0.71
C SER A 375 -7.81 2.60 1.30
N GLY A 376 -6.51 2.81 1.55
CA GLY A 376 -5.61 1.78 2.07
C GLY A 376 -4.20 2.31 2.33
N ILE A 377 -3.50 1.74 3.31
CA ILE A 377 -2.15 2.16 3.68
C ILE A 377 -1.13 1.19 3.06
N PRO A 378 -0.26 1.64 2.14
CA PRO A 378 0.75 0.80 1.53
C PRO A 378 1.90 0.51 2.50
N ALA A 379 2.66 -0.56 2.24
CA ALA A 379 3.90 -0.87 2.97
C ALA A 379 5.06 0.06 2.56
N GLY A 380 5.04 0.56 1.33
CA GLY A 380 6.03 1.46 0.76
C GLY A 380 5.49 2.08 -0.51
N ILE A 381 6.13 3.15 -0.96
CA ILE A 381 5.71 3.95 -2.11
C ILE A 381 6.92 4.34 -2.98
N ASN A 382 6.69 4.42 -4.29
CA ASN A 382 7.65 4.93 -5.27
C ASN A 382 6.95 6.00 -6.11
N ILE A 383 7.29 7.27 -5.86
CA ILE A 383 6.56 8.42 -6.41
C ILE A 383 7.54 9.55 -6.78
N PRO A 384 7.15 10.53 -7.63
CA PRO A 384 5.83 10.67 -8.25
C PRO A 384 5.60 9.67 -9.39
N ASN A 385 4.34 9.49 -9.80
CA ASN A 385 3.96 8.62 -10.92
C ASN A 385 4.15 9.25 -12.32
N TYR A 386 4.63 10.50 -12.39
CA TYR A 386 4.86 11.22 -13.66
C TYR A 386 6.13 10.74 -14.35
N ASP A 387 6.00 10.01 -15.46
CA ASP A 387 7.14 9.43 -16.19
C ASP A 387 8.17 10.49 -16.65
N ASP A 388 7.71 11.68 -17.07
CA ASP A 388 8.60 12.77 -17.47
C ASP A 388 9.49 13.26 -16.33
N ILE A 389 8.99 13.24 -15.09
CA ILE A 389 9.77 13.58 -13.90
C ILE A 389 10.66 12.41 -13.50
N ARG A 390 10.11 11.18 -13.45
CA ARG A 390 10.87 9.99 -13.02
C ARG A 390 12.09 9.71 -13.90
N GLN A 391 11.93 9.88 -15.22
CA GLN A 391 12.99 9.58 -16.18
C GLN A 391 14.07 10.68 -16.26
N ASN A 392 13.69 11.95 -16.09
CA ASN A 392 14.58 13.09 -16.37
C ASN A 392 15.08 13.82 -15.12
N GLU A 393 14.34 13.76 -14.00
CA GLU A 393 14.62 14.56 -12.80
C GLU A 393 14.84 13.69 -11.55
N GLY A 394 14.03 12.63 -11.36
CA GLY A 394 14.17 11.68 -10.26
C GLY A 394 12.84 11.29 -9.60
N PHE A 395 12.93 10.45 -8.58
CA PHE A 395 11.81 9.94 -7.77
C PHE A 395 12.33 9.58 -6.37
N LYS A 396 11.42 9.40 -5.41
CA LYS A 396 11.77 8.86 -4.08
C LYS A 396 11.15 7.48 -3.88
N ASN A 397 11.91 6.61 -3.23
CA ASN A 397 11.42 5.37 -2.65
C ASN A 397 11.27 5.56 -1.15
N VAL A 398 10.16 5.11 -0.61
CA VAL A 398 9.85 5.26 0.81
C VAL A 398 9.36 3.93 1.35
N SER A 399 9.95 3.49 2.47
CA SER A 399 9.48 2.35 3.26
C SER A 399 8.78 2.85 4.51
N LEU A 400 7.57 2.35 4.77
CA LEU A 400 6.71 2.79 5.87
C LEU A 400 6.82 1.81 7.05
N GLY A 401 7.84 2.02 7.88
CA GLY A 401 8.28 1.08 8.91
C GLY A 401 7.18 0.69 9.91
N ASN A 402 6.41 1.66 10.40
CA ASN A 402 5.30 1.39 11.30
C ASN A 402 4.09 0.68 10.64
N VAL A 403 3.91 0.79 9.32
CA VAL A 403 2.86 0.03 8.59
C VAL A 403 3.24 -1.44 8.50
N ILE A 404 4.51 -1.72 8.24
CA ILE A 404 4.99 -3.08 8.03
C ILE A 404 5.17 -3.82 9.36
N SER A 405 5.67 -3.14 10.38
CA SER A 405 5.83 -3.71 11.72
C SER A 405 4.52 -3.91 12.49
N ALA A 406 3.44 -3.23 12.08
CA ALA A 406 2.11 -3.39 12.65
C ALA A 406 1.49 -4.76 12.33
N GLN A 407 1.82 -5.75 13.15
CA GLN A 407 1.30 -7.12 13.06
C GLN A 407 0.10 -7.33 13.99
N PRO A 408 -0.97 -7.99 13.50
CA PRO A 408 -2.15 -8.26 14.33
C PRO A 408 -1.83 -9.32 15.37
N LYS A 409 -2.32 -9.14 16.61
CA LYS A 409 -2.31 -10.17 17.64
C LYS A 409 -3.39 -11.22 17.36
N GLN A 410 -3.23 -12.00 16.30
CA GLN A 410 -4.13 -13.08 15.91
C GLN A 410 -3.35 -14.38 15.73
N LYS A 411 -3.98 -15.54 15.97
CA LYS A 411 -3.34 -16.84 15.76
C LYS A 411 -2.72 -16.91 14.35
N MET A 412 -1.42 -17.07 14.29
CA MET A 412 -0.63 -17.22 13.10
C MET A 412 -0.79 -18.65 12.56
N ASN A 413 -1.19 -18.75 11.29
CA ASN A 413 -1.33 -20.05 10.65
C ASN A 413 0.01 -20.82 10.66
N PHE A 414 -0.10 -22.12 10.88
CA PHE A 414 0.97 -23.10 10.69
C PHE A 414 2.14 -23.03 11.68
N LEU A 415 2.07 -22.19 12.71
CA LEU A 415 3.09 -22.10 13.76
C LEU A 415 2.62 -22.76 15.05
N ASP A 416 3.56 -23.37 15.77
CA ASP A 416 3.35 -23.73 17.17
C ASP A 416 3.31 -22.47 18.06
N GLU A 417 2.83 -22.64 19.31
CA GLU A 417 2.68 -21.53 20.26
C GLU A 417 4.00 -20.82 20.56
N HIS A 418 5.11 -21.56 20.62
CA HIS A 418 6.41 -20.99 20.94
C HIS A 418 6.94 -20.09 19.82
N ASP A 419 6.91 -20.58 18.58
CA ASP A 419 7.34 -19.82 17.40
C ASP A 419 6.42 -18.61 17.16
N GLU A 420 5.13 -18.75 17.44
CA GLU A 420 4.18 -17.65 17.40
C GLU A 420 4.48 -16.55 18.42
N GLU A 421 4.79 -16.91 19.68
CA GLU A 421 5.19 -15.95 20.71
C GLU A 421 6.44 -15.18 20.30
N LEU A 422 7.43 -15.87 19.72
CA LEU A 422 8.65 -15.25 19.19
C LEU A 422 8.34 -14.31 18.02
N MET A 423 7.48 -14.71 17.09
CA MET A 423 7.02 -13.85 16.00
C MET A 423 6.34 -12.58 16.51
N PHE A 424 5.43 -12.66 17.48
CA PHE A 424 4.80 -11.47 18.05
C PHE A 424 5.81 -10.54 18.74
N LYS A 425 6.85 -11.11 19.36
CA LYS A 425 7.81 -10.34 20.14
C LYS A 425 8.89 -9.69 19.29
N TYR A 426 9.41 -10.39 18.28
CA TYR A 426 10.62 -9.98 17.57
C TYR A 426 10.44 -9.75 16.06
N HIS A 427 9.24 -9.95 15.49
CA HIS A 427 9.04 -9.71 14.05
C HIS A 427 9.37 -8.27 13.64
N LYS A 428 9.01 -7.27 14.45
CA LYS A 428 9.37 -5.87 14.17
C LYS A 428 10.90 -5.71 14.06
N ASP A 429 11.62 -6.26 15.02
CA ASP A 429 13.06 -6.16 15.13
C ASP A 429 13.77 -6.90 13.99
N SER A 430 13.33 -8.12 13.69
CA SER A 430 13.87 -8.92 12.58
C SER A 430 13.56 -8.31 11.23
N PHE A 431 12.38 -7.74 11.05
CA PHE A 431 11.97 -7.11 9.82
C PHE A 431 12.74 -5.81 9.54
N GLU A 432 13.07 -5.03 10.57
CA GLU A 432 13.97 -3.87 10.44
C GLU A 432 15.35 -4.28 9.90
N VAL A 433 15.91 -5.39 10.41
CA VAL A 433 17.17 -5.96 9.91
C VAL A 433 17.02 -6.42 8.46
N GLN A 434 15.96 -7.17 8.14
CA GLN A 434 15.72 -7.68 6.79
C GLN A 434 15.61 -6.55 5.78
N VAL A 435 14.79 -5.53 6.03
CA VAL A 435 14.62 -4.38 5.12
C VAL A 435 15.92 -3.60 4.98
N GLY A 436 16.62 -3.33 6.09
CA GLY A 436 17.89 -2.61 6.04
C GLY A 436 18.92 -3.31 5.16
N LEU A 437 19.01 -4.64 5.24
CA LEU A 437 19.93 -5.43 4.43
C LEU A 437 19.43 -5.62 2.99
N HIS A 438 18.14 -5.88 2.80
CA HIS A 438 17.49 -6.08 1.51
C HIS A 438 17.64 -4.85 0.60
N GLU A 439 17.28 -3.67 1.10
CA GLU A 439 17.29 -2.44 0.31
C GLU A 439 18.72 -1.94 0.05
N LEU A 440 19.55 -1.86 1.11
CA LEU A 440 20.88 -1.26 1.00
C LEU A 440 21.90 -2.21 0.37
N LEU A 441 21.95 -3.46 0.84
CA LEU A 441 23.00 -4.41 0.46
C LEU A 441 22.49 -5.49 -0.48
N GLY A 442 21.18 -5.75 -0.52
CA GLY A 442 20.53 -6.49 -1.59
C GLY A 442 20.56 -5.67 -2.86
N HIS A 443 19.60 -4.78 -3.10
CA HIS A 443 19.52 -3.99 -4.33
C HIS A 443 20.76 -3.13 -4.62
N GLY A 444 21.41 -2.60 -3.58
CA GLY A 444 22.60 -1.76 -3.74
C GLY A 444 23.86 -2.49 -4.24
N SER A 445 23.91 -3.82 -4.15
CA SER A 445 25.08 -4.63 -4.53
C SER A 445 24.99 -5.25 -5.92
N GLY A 446 26.13 -5.74 -6.39
CA GLY A 446 26.28 -6.48 -7.64
C GLY A 446 26.47 -5.58 -8.86
N LYS A 447 27.36 -6.01 -9.76
CA LYS A 447 27.71 -5.32 -11.00
C LYS A 447 27.06 -6.00 -12.20
N LEU A 448 26.62 -5.22 -13.18
CA LEU A 448 26.25 -5.74 -14.50
C LEU A 448 27.47 -5.62 -15.42
N PHE A 449 27.84 -6.71 -16.08
CA PHE A 449 28.91 -6.71 -17.08
C PHE A 449 28.36 -6.18 -18.39
N GLN A 450 28.90 -5.04 -18.82
CA GLN A 450 28.38 -4.27 -19.93
C GLN A 450 29.47 -4.01 -20.97
N LYS A 451 29.06 -4.07 -22.22
CA LYS A 451 29.82 -3.53 -23.35
C LYS A 451 29.36 -2.10 -23.62
N ASN A 452 30.32 -1.19 -23.63
CA ASN A 452 30.11 0.22 -23.91
C ASN A 452 29.90 0.45 -25.41
N LEU A 453 29.34 1.62 -25.77
CA LEU A 453 29.12 2.01 -27.17
C LEU A 453 30.40 2.06 -28.01
N ASP A 454 31.54 2.34 -27.39
CA ASP A 454 32.86 2.38 -28.02
C ASP A 454 33.50 0.98 -28.19
N GLY A 455 32.79 -0.08 -27.77
CA GLY A 455 33.25 -1.46 -27.83
C GLY A 455 34.13 -1.92 -26.67
N THR A 456 34.45 -1.04 -25.72
CA THR A 456 35.14 -1.41 -24.47
C THR A 456 34.19 -2.09 -23.48
N PHE A 457 34.72 -2.76 -22.46
CA PHE A 457 33.94 -3.40 -21.40
C PHE A 457 34.11 -2.65 -20.09
N ASN A 458 33.05 -2.62 -19.26
CA ASN A 458 33.13 -2.09 -17.90
C ASN A 458 33.78 -3.06 -16.89
N PHE A 459 34.36 -4.17 -17.35
CA PHE A 459 35.05 -5.17 -16.55
C PHE A 459 36.29 -5.70 -17.30
N ASP A 460 37.24 -6.28 -16.58
CA ASP A 460 38.47 -6.83 -17.17
C ASP A 460 38.23 -8.24 -17.73
N THR A 461 38.09 -8.33 -19.05
CA THR A 461 37.80 -9.58 -19.76
C THR A 461 38.91 -10.64 -19.67
N ASN A 462 40.14 -10.25 -19.29
CA ASN A 462 41.26 -11.19 -19.14
C ASN A 462 41.37 -11.73 -17.71
N LYS A 463 40.88 -10.97 -16.72
CA LYS A 463 40.97 -11.30 -15.29
C LYS A 463 39.69 -11.94 -14.77
N VAL A 464 38.53 -11.36 -15.10
CA VAL A 464 37.24 -11.77 -14.54
C VAL A 464 36.80 -13.10 -15.15
N LYS A 465 36.46 -14.05 -14.28
CA LYS A 465 35.98 -15.38 -14.65
C LYS A 465 34.55 -15.58 -14.18
N ASP A 466 33.81 -16.35 -14.94
CA ASP A 466 32.49 -16.82 -14.58
C ASP A 466 32.57 -17.67 -13.31
N ILE A 467 31.92 -17.23 -12.22
CA ILE A 467 31.95 -17.95 -10.93
C ILE A 467 31.20 -19.29 -10.96
N ILE A 468 30.32 -19.52 -11.95
CA ILE A 468 29.64 -20.80 -12.15
C ILE A 468 30.53 -21.78 -12.93
N THR A 469 31.15 -21.32 -14.01
CA THR A 469 31.85 -22.22 -14.96
C THR A 469 33.38 -22.22 -14.81
N GLY A 470 33.95 -21.21 -14.17
CA GLY A 470 35.40 -20.96 -14.08
C GLY A 470 36.03 -20.47 -15.40
N ALA A 471 35.24 -20.30 -16.45
CA ALA A 471 35.68 -19.87 -17.78
C ALA A 471 35.69 -18.33 -17.90
N PRO A 472 36.27 -17.75 -18.97
CA PRO A 472 36.07 -16.34 -19.29
C PRO A 472 34.58 -16.00 -19.47
N ILE A 473 34.20 -14.76 -19.16
CA ILE A 473 32.83 -14.27 -19.33
C ILE A 473 32.39 -14.38 -20.79
N ALA A 474 31.34 -15.16 -21.04
CA ALA A 474 30.85 -15.45 -22.39
C ALA A 474 29.66 -14.57 -22.83
N THR A 475 28.94 -13.98 -21.87
CA THR A 475 27.78 -13.13 -22.11
C THR A 475 27.87 -11.86 -21.27
N TRP A 476 27.22 -10.80 -21.75
CA TRP A 476 27.15 -9.48 -21.13
C TRP A 476 25.92 -8.72 -21.65
N TYR A 477 25.67 -7.55 -21.09
CA TYR A 477 24.70 -6.59 -21.60
C TYR A 477 25.32 -5.78 -22.75
N GLU A 478 24.64 -5.76 -23.89
CA GLU A 478 24.98 -4.93 -25.05
C GLU A 478 24.57 -3.46 -24.84
N PRO A 479 25.12 -2.52 -25.62
CA PRO A 479 24.73 -1.11 -25.50
C PRO A 479 23.21 -0.90 -25.61
N GLY A 480 22.63 -0.26 -24.59
CA GLY A 480 21.19 0.00 -24.49
C GLY A 480 20.38 -1.11 -23.80
N GLU A 481 20.98 -2.27 -23.51
CA GLU A 481 20.33 -3.28 -22.68
C GLU A 481 20.41 -2.94 -21.19
N THR A 482 19.33 -3.20 -20.49
CA THR A 482 19.18 -3.04 -19.03
C THR A 482 18.84 -4.39 -18.40
N TRP A 483 18.92 -4.50 -17.07
CA TRP A 483 18.43 -5.65 -16.32
C TRP A 483 17.01 -6.04 -16.76
N SER A 484 16.08 -5.08 -16.73
CA SER A 484 14.68 -5.31 -17.06
C SER A 484 14.44 -5.65 -18.53
N SER A 485 15.18 -5.03 -19.47
CA SER A 485 15.01 -5.37 -20.89
C SER A 485 15.57 -6.75 -21.23
N LYS A 486 16.61 -7.20 -20.52
CA LYS A 486 17.25 -8.51 -20.75
C LYS A 486 16.48 -9.66 -20.10
N PHE A 487 15.97 -9.47 -18.87
CA PHE A 487 15.26 -10.50 -18.11
C PHE A 487 13.74 -10.42 -18.22
N GLY A 488 13.22 -9.34 -18.80
CA GLY A 488 11.80 -9.17 -19.10
C GLY A 488 10.91 -9.35 -17.86
N PRO A 489 9.79 -10.09 -17.96
CA PRO A 489 8.86 -10.31 -16.85
C PRO A 489 9.47 -10.97 -15.60
N LEU A 490 10.62 -11.66 -15.73
CA LEU A 490 11.28 -12.33 -14.62
C LEU A 490 12.13 -11.36 -13.78
N ALA A 491 12.50 -10.22 -14.34
CA ALA A 491 13.47 -9.28 -13.76
C ALA A 491 13.12 -8.87 -12.32
N SER A 492 11.85 -8.54 -12.05
CA SER A 492 11.43 -8.11 -10.71
C SER A 492 11.54 -9.23 -9.68
N ALA A 493 10.87 -10.37 -9.91
CA ALA A 493 10.86 -11.48 -8.95
C ALA A 493 12.28 -12.05 -8.69
N TYR A 494 13.12 -12.07 -9.72
CA TYR A 494 14.49 -12.51 -9.60
C TYR A 494 15.33 -11.55 -8.75
N GLU A 495 15.17 -10.24 -8.96
CA GLU A 495 15.88 -9.24 -8.19
C GLU A 495 15.42 -9.20 -6.72
N GLU A 496 14.12 -9.31 -6.47
CA GLU A 496 13.58 -9.44 -5.10
C GLU A 496 14.16 -10.66 -4.39
N CYS A 497 14.22 -11.80 -5.08
CA CYS A 497 14.78 -13.03 -4.51
C CYS A 497 16.25 -12.87 -4.14
N ARG A 498 17.02 -12.16 -4.98
CA ARG A 498 18.42 -11.86 -4.71
C ARG A 498 18.55 -10.94 -3.49
N ALA A 499 17.74 -9.89 -3.40
CA ALA A 499 17.77 -8.94 -2.28
C ALA A 499 17.34 -9.59 -0.95
N GLU A 500 16.26 -10.39 -0.97
CA GLU A 500 15.83 -11.15 0.21
C GLU A 500 16.92 -12.13 0.68
N ALA A 501 17.57 -12.85 -0.24
CA ALA A 501 18.66 -13.78 0.07
C ALA A 501 19.87 -13.09 0.72
N VAL A 502 20.20 -11.85 0.30
CA VAL A 502 21.23 -11.05 0.97
C VAL A 502 20.86 -10.77 2.42
N GLY A 503 19.60 -10.40 2.69
CA GLY A 503 19.10 -10.21 4.05
C GLY A 503 19.25 -11.47 4.92
N TYR A 504 18.90 -12.64 4.39
CA TYR A 504 19.04 -13.93 5.09
C TYR A 504 20.50 -14.22 5.45
N VAL A 505 21.41 -14.06 4.50
CA VAL A 505 22.83 -14.38 4.68
C VAL A 505 23.49 -13.43 5.66
N LEU A 506 23.25 -12.13 5.51
CA LEU A 506 23.93 -11.10 6.31
C LEU A 506 23.33 -10.95 7.72
N CYS A 507 22.04 -11.26 7.93
CA CYS A 507 21.47 -11.26 9.28
C CYS A 507 22.08 -12.33 10.20
N CYS A 508 22.86 -13.28 9.65
CA CYS A 508 23.58 -14.28 10.44
C CYS A 508 24.88 -13.75 11.05
N ASP A 509 25.36 -12.59 10.64
CA ASP A 509 26.59 -11.99 11.15
C ASP A 509 26.32 -11.17 12.41
N ALA A 510 26.99 -11.53 13.52
CA ALA A 510 26.76 -10.92 14.82
C ALA A 510 27.06 -9.42 14.85
N ASP A 511 28.11 -8.98 14.14
CA ASP A 511 28.49 -7.57 14.05
C ASP A 511 27.49 -6.75 13.22
N ILE A 512 26.80 -7.38 12.27
CA ILE A 512 25.71 -6.74 11.54
C ILE A 512 24.52 -6.56 12.47
N LEU A 513 24.10 -7.59 13.22
CA LEU A 513 23.01 -7.46 14.20
C LEU A 513 23.31 -6.42 15.29
N GLU A 514 24.58 -6.26 15.67
CA GLU A 514 25.02 -5.23 16.62
C GLU A 514 24.79 -3.79 16.08
N ILE A 515 24.95 -3.56 14.77
CA ILE A 515 24.61 -2.26 14.13
C ILE A 515 23.14 -1.90 14.38
N PHE A 516 22.26 -2.91 14.41
CA PHE A 516 20.83 -2.73 14.67
C PHE A 516 20.48 -2.68 16.17
N GLY A 517 21.47 -2.87 17.05
CA GLY A 517 21.33 -2.81 18.50
C GLY A 517 21.09 -4.18 19.16
N TYR A 518 21.25 -5.29 18.45
CA TYR A 518 20.98 -6.63 18.97
C TYR A 518 22.28 -7.39 19.25
N THR A 519 22.43 -7.89 20.47
CA THR A 519 23.62 -8.67 20.89
C THR A 519 23.19 -9.91 21.70
N GLY A 520 24.11 -10.88 21.83
CA GLY A 520 23.89 -12.09 22.64
C GLY A 520 22.65 -12.89 22.22
N ASP A 521 21.87 -13.35 23.20
CA ASP A 521 20.66 -14.16 22.96
C ASP A 521 19.61 -13.41 22.15
N LEU A 522 19.47 -12.09 22.35
CA LEU A 522 18.52 -11.28 21.58
C LEU A 522 18.86 -11.29 20.09
N ALA A 523 20.15 -11.22 19.73
CA ALA A 523 20.59 -11.34 18.35
C ALA A 523 20.22 -12.71 17.75
N GLN A 524 20.31 -13.79 18.52
CA GLN A 524 19.91 -15.12 18.06
C GLN A 524 18.40 -15.24 17.86
N GLU A 525 17.59 -14.62 18.74
CA GLU A 525 16.13 -14.58 18.57
C GLU A 525 15.72 -13.77 17.34
N VAL A 526 16.32 -12.59 17.14
CA VAL A 526 16.07 -11.74 15.95
C VAL A 526 16.47 -12.48 14.66
N LYS A 527 17.63 -13.15 14.64
CA LYS A 527 18.05 -13.99 13.51
C LYS A 527 17.05 -15.11 13.25
N TYR A 528 16.66 -15.84 14.29
CA TYR A 528 15.72 -16.95 14.16
C TYR A 528 14.37 -16.49 13.60
N VAL A 529 13.80 -15.44 14.17
CA VAL A 529 12.51 -14.89 13.73
C VAL A 529 12.59 -14.33 12.31
N ASN A 530 13.74 -13.77 11.89
CA ASN A 530 13.95 -13.35 10.51
C ASN A 530 13.78 -14.53 9.53
N TRP A 531 14.53 -15.61 9.75
CA TRP A 531 14.48 -16.81 8.92
C TRP A 531 13.11 -17.49 8.98
N LEU A 532 12.51 -17.58 10.17
CA LEU A 532 11.18 -18.16 10.37
C LEU A 532 10.12 -17.40 9.58
N SER A 533 10.10 -16.07 9.72
CA SER A 533 9.11 -15.19 9.08
C SER A 533 9.18 -15.30 7.56
N GLU A 534 10.37 -15.16 6.99
CA GLU A 534 10.53 -15.06 5.54
C GLU A 534 10.33 -16.40 4.82
N ILE A 535 10.78 -17.53 5.39
CA ILE A 535 10.54 -18.86 4.83
C ILE A 535 9.05 -19.23 4.96
N ARG A 536 8.43 -18.94 6.11
CA ARG A 536 6.97 -19.14 6.26
C ARG A 536 6.18 -18.27 5.28
N ALA A 537 6.64 -17.05 5.01
CA ALA A 537 6.01 -16.18 4.02
C ALA A 537 6.05 -16.79 2.60
N GLY A 538 7.07 -17.60 2.27
CA GLY A 538 7.11 -18.35 1.01
C GLY A 538 6.11 -19.51 0.93
N LEU A 539 5.77 -20.16 2.05
CA LEU A 539 4.64 -21.11 2.11
C LEU A 539 3.30 -20.38 1.90
N LEU A 540 3.10 -19.27 2.59
CA LEU A 540 1.87 -18.46 2.46
C LEU A 540 1.73 -17.81 1.08
N ALA A 541 2.85 -17.55 0.40
CA ALA A 541 2.88 -16.99 -0.94
C ALA A 541 2.11 -17.82 -1.96
N LEU A 542 1.93 -19.13 -1.74
CA LEU A 542 1.15 -20.02 -2.62
C LEU A 542 -0.25 -19.49 -2.94
N GLU A 543 -0.86 -18.72 -2.03
CA GLU A 543 -2.12 -18.01 -2.27
C GLU A 543 -2.09 -17.14 -3.54
N PHE A 544 -0.94 -16.55 -3.86
CA PHE A 544 -0.72 -15.65 -4.99
C PHE A 544 -0.30 -16.39 -6.26
N TYR A 545 -0.21 -17.71 -6.23
CA TYR A 545 -0.04 -18.54 -7.42
C TYR A 545 -1.39 -18.77 -8.10
N GLN A 546 -1.44 -18.49 -9.40
CA GLN A 546 -2.61 -18.70 -10.24
C GLN A 546 -2.48 -20.07 -10.92
N ALA A 547 -3.14 -21.07 -10.34
CA ALA A 547 -2.95 -22.48 -10.73
C ALA A 547 -3.35 -22.77 -12.18
N GLU A 548 -4.43 -22.18 -12.69
CA GLU A 548 -4.89 -22.38 -14.06
C GLU A 548 -3.92 -21.79 -15.09
N GLN A 549 -3.39 -20.59 -14.81
CA GLN A 549 -2.45 -19.87 -15.67
C GLN A 549 -1.00 -20.31 -15.45
N LYS A 550 -0.74 -21.14 -14.42
CA LYS A 550 0.58 -21.55 -13.92
C LYS A 550 1.53 -20.36 -13.71
N LYS A 551 1.00 -19.27 -13.15
CA LYS A 551 1.68 -17.98 -13.07
C LYS A 551 1.65 -17.40 -11.66
N TRP A 552 2.77 -16.84 -11.24
CA TRP A 552 2.86 -16.07 -10.00
C TRP A 552 2.29 -14.65 -10.19
N GLY A 553 1.42 -14.23 -9.27
CA GLY A 553 0.73 -12.94 -9.32
C GLY A 553 1.49 -11.77 -8.68
N GLN A 554 2.54 -12.02 -7.90
CA GLN A 554 3.30 -10.98 -7.19
C GLN A 554 4.77 -11.37 -7.03
N ALA A 555 5.69 -10.42 -7.30
CA ALA A 555 7.12 -10.68 -7.42
C ALA A 555 7.81 -11.13 -6.12
N HIS A 556 7.56 -10.46 -4.98
CA HIS A 556 8.11 -10.87 -3.67
C HIS A 556 7.58 -12.24 -3.21
N CYS A 557 6.31 -12.54 -3.48
CA CYS A 557 5.70 -13.84 -3.18
C CYS A 557 6.41 -14.95 -3.95
N TYR A 558 6.67 -14.70 -5.24
CA TYR A 558 7.45 -15.63 -6.07
C TYR A 558 8.88 -15.79 -5.52
N ALA A 559 9.56 -14.70 -5.20
CA ALA A 559 10.89 -14.69 -4.61
C ALA A 559 10.99 -15.49 -3.31
N ARG A 560 10.07 -15.26 -2.37
CA ARG A 560 10.01 -15.96 -1.07
C ARG A 560 9.69 -17.44 -1.22
N TYR A 561 8.80 -17.80 -2.16
CA TYR A 561 8.54 -19.20 -2.48
C TYR A 561 9.80 -19.88 -3.03
N VAL A 562 10.52 -19.24 -3.96
CA VAL A 562 11.80 -19.76 -4.49
C VAL A 562 12.82 -19.99 -3.38
N LEU A 563 13.01 -19.03 -2.46
CA LEU A 563 13.93 -19.20 -1.32
C LEU A 563 13.48 -20.32 -0.38
N THR A 564 12.17 -20.46 -0.16
CA THR A 564 11.61 -21.58 0.61
C THR A 564 11.91 -22.92 -0.03
N LYS A 565 11.83 -23.02 -1.36
CA LYS A 565 12.19 -24.23 -2.11
C LYS A 565 13.68 -24.52 -2.05
N VAL A 566 14.54 -23.50 -2.07
CA VAL A 566 16.00 -23.66 -1.88
C VAL A 566 16.33 -24.29 -0.53
N VAL A 567 15.73 -23.80 0.56
CA VAL A 567 16.00 -24.35 1.90
C VAL A 567 15.34 -25.70 2.15
N LEU A 568 14.20 -25.99 1.49
CA LEU A 568 13.59 -27.33 1.49
C LEU A 568 14.49 -28.34 0.76
N GLU A 569 15.08 -27.96 -0.37
CA GLU A 569 16.03 -28.81 -1.12
C GLU A 569 17.30 -29.10 -0.33
N ALA A 570 17.77 -28.14 0.49
CA ALA A 570 18.94 -28.32 1.36
C ALA A 570 18.77 -29.50 2.36
N GLY A 571 17.53 -29.85 2.69
CA GLY A 571 17.18 -31.05 3.44
C GLY A 571 17.63 -31.00 4.90
N GLN A 572 18.08 -32.16 5.41
CA GLN A 572 18.60 -32.34 6.79
C GLN A 572 17.61 -31.97 7.92
N GLY A 573 16.32 -31.87 7.60
CA GLY A 573 15.28 -31.49 8.56
C GLY A 573 15.29 -30.01 8.94
N PHE A 574 16.01 -29.15 8.20
CA PHE A 574 16.10 -27.72 8.47
C PHE A 574 14.73 -27.03 8.43
N VAL A 575 13.94 -27.33 7.40
CA VAL A 575 12.55 -26.89 7.26
C VAL A 575 11.67 -28.11 7.07
N LYS A 576 10.55 -28.18 7.80
CA LYS A 576 9.52 -29.20 7.65
C LYS A 576 8.16 -28.55 7.47
N ILE A 577 7.38 -29.08 6.53
CA ILE A 577 6.00 -28.70 6.28
C ILE A 577 5.19 -29.99 6.28
N GLU A 578 4.40 -30.19 7.33
CA GLU A 578 3.65 -31.42 7.56
C GLU A 578 2.15 -31.12 7.50
N GLU A 579 1.38 -31.96 6.82
CA GLU A 579 -0.08 -31.85 6.85
C GLU A 579 -0.62 -32.31 8.20
N THR A 580 -1.51 -31.51 8.76
CA THR A 580 -2.17 -31.75 10.04
C THR A 580 -3.67 -31.53 9.91
N LYS A 581 -4.38 -31.57 11.03
CA LYS A 581 -5.78 -31.13 11.11
C LYS A 581 -5.87 -29.99 12.10
N GLY A 582 -6.58 -28.94 11.71
CA GLY A 582 -6.89 -27.84 12.61
C GLY A 582 -7.88 -28.28 13.68
N GLU A 583 -8.11 -27.42 14.66
CA GLU A 583 -9.08 -27.65 15.75
C GLU A 583 -10.51 -27.90 15.23
N ASP A 584 -10.83 -27.40 14.03
CA ASP A 584 -12.09 -27.61 13.33
C ASP A 584 -12.17 -28.95 12.55
N GLY A 585 -11.14 -29.79 12.64
CA GLY A 585 -11.04 -31.08 11.97
C GLY A 585 -10.76 -31.01 10.46
N LYS A 586 -10.62 -29.80 9.88
CA LYS A 586 -10.30 -29.61 8.45
C LYS A 586 -8.77 -29.70 8.21
N PRO A 587 -8.32 -29.90 6.95
CA PRO A 587 -6.90 -29.91 6.62
C PRO A 587 -6.18 -28.64 7.10
N ASP A 588 -4.97 -28.80 7.62
CA ASP A 588 -4.11 -27.71 8.08
C ASP A 588 -2.63 -28.06 7.82
N LEU A 589 -1.71 -27.14 8.06
CA LEU A 589 -0.27 -27.38 7.94
C LEU A 589 0.44 -27.06 9.25
N HIS A 590 1.56 -27.73 9.49
CA HIS A 590 2.52 -27.39 10.52
C HIS A 590 3.87 -27.09 9.88
N PHE A 591 4.32 -25.84 10.02
CA PHE A 591 5.59 -25.35 9.53
C PHE A 591 6.58 -25.31 10.69
N LYS A 592 7.74 -25.94 10.53
CA LYS A 592 8.81 -25.92 11.53
C LYS A 592 10.16 -25.58 10.91
N LEU A 593 10.86 -24.66 11.55
CA LEU A 593 12.26 -24.30 11.26
C LEU A 593 13.16 -24.77 12.41
N ASP A 594 14.24 -25.50 12.12
CA ASP A 594 15.24 -25.84 13.13
C ASP A 594 16.28 -24.71 13.26
N ARG A 595 16.21 -23.99 14.37
CA ARG A 595 17.10 -22.86 14.66
C ARG A 595 18.58 -23.21 14.69
N ASN A 596 18.93 -24.45 15.05
CA ASN A 596 20.33 -24.88 15.17
C ASN A 596 20.96 -25.16 13.80
N LEU A 597 20.15 -25.27 12.75
CA LEU A 597 20.58 -25.59 11.39
C LEU A 597 20.64 -24.35 10.47
N ILE A 598 20.31 -23.16 10.98
CA ILE A 598 20.40 -21.91 10.21
C ILE A 598 21.82 -21.70 9.67
N ASP A 599 22.84 -21.75 10.53
CA ASP A 599 24.21 -21.45 10.11
C ASP A 599 24.89 -22.61 9.36
N SER A 600 24.49 -23.86 9.64
CA SER A 600 25.15 -25.06 9.08
C SER A 600 24.47 -25.61 7.82
N VAL A 601 23.18 -25.34 7.60
CA VAL A 601 22.40 -25.86 6.46
C VAL A 601 21.78 -24.73 5.66
N GLY A 602 20.98 -23.87 6.32
CA GLY A 602 20.24 -22.80 5.65
C GLY A 602 21.15 -21.78 4.96
N ARG A 603 22.05 -21.15 5.73
CA ARG A 603 22.95 -20.10 5.24
C ARG A 603 23.85 -20.59 4.09
N PRO A 604 24.50 -21.77 4.14
CA PRO A 604 25.27 -22.29 3.01
C PRO A 604 24.42 -22.53 1.74
N ALA A 605 23.19 -23.03 1.88
CA ALA A 605 22.30 -23.27 0.76
C ALA A 605 21.88 -21.94 0.08
N VAL A 606 21.45 -20.97 0.87
CA VAL A 606 21.08 -19.64 0.37
C VAL A 606 22.30 -18.94 -0.24
N ASN A 607 23.49 -19.03 0.37
CA ASN A 607 24.72 -18.47 -0.20
C ASN A 607 25.05 -19.06 -1.58
N THR A 608 24.95 -20.39 -1.72
CA THR A 608 25.22 -21.08 -2.99
C THR A 608 24.24 -20.65 -4.07
N PHE A 609 22.96 -20.54 -3.72
CA PHE A 609 21.92 -20.06 -4.62
C PHE A 609 22.11 -18.59 -5.00
N LEU A 610 22.40 -17.73 -4.02
CA LEU A 610 22.66 -16.31 -4.18
C LEU A 610 23.85 -16.03 -5.10
N ALA A 611 24.94 -16.81 -4.99
CA ALA A 611 26.07 -16.72 -5.91
C ALA A 611 25.66 -16.97 -7.36
N LYS A 612 24.81 -17.98 -7.61
CA LYS A 612 24.28 -18.26 -8.95
C LYS A 612 23.35 -17.14 -9.43
N LEU A 613 22.49 -16.61 -8.56
CA LEU A 613 21.63 -15.47 -8.89
C LEU A 613 22.45 -14.28 -9.38
N GLN A 614 23.48 -13.91 -8.61
CA GLN A 614 24.36 -12.80 -8.98
C GLN A 614 25.14 -13.11 -10.25
N ALA A 615 25.64 -14.33 -10.43
CA ALA A 615 26.40 -14.72 -11.61
C ALA A 615 25.60 -14.48 -12.90
N TYR A 616 24.40 -15.07 -13.00
CA TYR A 616 23.55 -14.94 -14.18
C TYR A 616 23.07 -13.50 -14.39
N LYS A 617 22.77 -12.77 -13.31
CA LYS A 617 22.46 -11.34 -13.38
C LYS A 617 23.63 -10.55 -13.93
N SER A 618 24.84 -10.73 -13.42
CA SER A 618 26.02 -9.96 -13.84
C SER A 618 26.37 -10.23 -15.31
N THR A 619 26.33 -11.48 -15.74
CA THR A 619 26.69 -11.88 -17.11
C THR A 619 25.54 -11.66 -18.12
N GLY A 620 24.36 -11.23 -17.68
CA GLY A 620 23.21 -11.08 -18.57
C GLY A 620 22.73 -12.40 -19.19
N ASP A 621 23.07 -13.55 -18.59
CA ASP A 621 22.66 -14.88 -19.05
C ASP A 621 21.21 -15.16 -18.62
N PHE A 622 20.29 -14.64 -19.42
CA PHE A 622 18.85 -14.83 -19.22
C PHE A 622 18.45 -16.31 -19.22
N GLU A 623 19.00 -17.11 -20.13
CA GLU A 623 18.60 -18.50 -20.28
C GLU A 623 19.05 -19.35 -19.07
N GLY A 624 20.27 -19.13 -18.57
CA GLY A 624 20.75 -19.72 -17.33
C GLY A 624 19.96 -19.27 -16.12
N GLY A 625 19.74 -17.95 -15.97
CA GLY A 625 18.98 -17.37 -14.88
C GLY A 625 17.53 -17.87 -14.85
N LYS A 626 16.86 -17.88 -16.00
CA LYS A 626 15.48 -18.37 -16.14
C LYS A 626 15.38 -19.84 -15.74
N ARG A 627 16.26 -20.70 -16.27
CA ARG A 627 16.26 -22.13 -15.92
C ARG A 627 16.43 -22.36 -14.41
N LEU A 628 17.38 -21.67 -13.78
CA LEU A 628 17.59 -21.76 -12.33
C LEU A 628 16.35 -21.30 -11.56
N PHE A 629 15.83 -20.11 -11.88
CA PHE A 629 14.77 -19.50 -11.09
C PHE A 629 13.44 -20.24 -11.24
N GLU A 630 13.04 -20.56 -12.47
CA GLU A 630 11.80 -21.26 -12.74
C GLU A 630 11.83 -22.71 -12.22
N SER A 631 13.00 -23.36 -12.12
CA SER A 631 13.07 -24.71 -11.55
C SER A 631 12.67 -24.76 -10.08
N TYR A 632 13.07 -23.77 -9.28
CA TYR A 632 12.60 -23.62 -7.90
C TYR A 632 11.18 -23.05 -7.85
N GLY A 633 10.76 -22.33 -8.89
CA GLY A 633 9.45 -21.72 -9.01
C GLY A 633 8.29 -22.65 -9.34
N VAL A 634 8.58 -23.91 -9.69
CA VAL A 634 7.57 -24.93 -9.98
C VAL A 634 6.72 -25.19 -8.75
N VAL A 635 5.40 -25.18 -8.96
CA VAL A 635 4.38 -25.58 -7.97
C VAL A 635 3.81 -26.92 -8.42
N GLY A 636 4.19 -28.00 -7.73
CA GLY A 636 3.74 -29.36 -8.02
C GLY A 636 2.46 -29.72 -7.27
N ASP A 637 2.03 -30.98 -7.35
CA ASP A 637 0.76 -31.43 -6.75
C ASP A 637 0.74 -31.25 -5.22
N THR A 638 1.87 -31.48 -4.56
CA THR A 638 1.99 -31.26 -3.10
C THR A 638 1.82 -29.78 -2.74
N GLU A 639 2.47 -28.88 -3.47
CA GLU A 639 2.35 -27.45 -3.20
C GLU A 639 1.00 -26.87 -3.65
N LEU A 640 0.34 -27.45 -4.67
CA LEU A 640 -1.04 -27.13 -5.01
C LEU A 640 -2.01 -27.53 -3.89
N HIS A 641 -1.81 -28.69 -3.26
CA HIS A 641 -2.60 -29.08 -2.09
C HIS A 641 -2.34 -28.13 -0.90
N TRP A 642 -1.08 -27.79 -0.62
CA TRP A 642 -0.75 -26.79 0.40
C TRP A 642 -1.36 -25.43 0.10
N ARG A 643 -1.41 -25.02 -1.17
CA ARG A 643 -2.06 -23.79 -1.61
C ARG A 643 -3.55 -23.78 -1.24
N ASP A 644 -4.25 -24.88 -1.50
CA ASP A 644 -5.67 -24.98 -1.18
C ASP A 644 -5.90 -24.88 0.34
N ILE A 645 -5.01 -25.46 1.14
CA ILE A 645 -5.01 -25.29 2.60
C ILE A 645 -4.70 -23.84 2.98
N CYS A 646 -3.69 -23.19 2.41
CA CYS A 646 -3.37 -21.77 2.65
C CYS A 646 -4.57 -20.86 2.38
N ILE A 647 -5.28 -21.08 1.26
CA ILE A 647 -6.48 -20.32 0.91
C ILE A 647 -7.61 -20.60 1.90
N ALA A 648 -7.86 -21.88 2.23
CA ALA A 648 -8.91 -22.27 3.18
C ALA A 648 -8.65 -21.76 4.61
N ARG A 649 -7.38 -21.59 4.99
CA ARG A 649 -6.94 -21.09 6.30
C ARG A 649 -6.68 -19.58 6.34
N ARG A 650 -6.86 -18.87 5.22
CA ARG A 650 -6.60 -17.43 5.11
C ARG A 650 -7.26 -16.66 6.24
N LYS A 651 -6.46 -15.83 6.93
CA LYS A 651 -6.96 -14.94 7.97
C LYS A 651 -7.43 -13.61 7.36
N PRO A 652 -8.41 -12.93 7.98
CA PRO A 652 -8.82 -11.59 7.55
C PRO A 652 -7.63 -10.64 7.50
N ARG A 653 -7.64 -9.71 6.54
CA ARG A 653 -6.65 -8.61 6.52
C ARG A 653 -6.91 -7.71 7.72
N ARG A 654 -5.83 -7.28 8.37
CA ARG A 654 -5.90 -6.29 9.46
C ARG A 654 -6.50 -4.97 9.00
N LEU A 655 -7.19 -4.28 9.90
CA LEU A 655 -7.46 -2.85 9.80
C LEU A 655 -6.36 -2.07 10.52
N PHE A 656 -6.19 -0.80 10.15
CA PHE A 656 -5.32 0.12 10.89
C PHE A 656 -6.15 1.14 11.65
N VAL A 657 -5.77 1.38 12.90
CA VAL A 657 -6.16 2.58 13.62
C VAL A 657 -5.01 3.59 13.54
N GLN A 658 -5.27 4.73 12.89
CA GLN A 658 -4.31 5.81 12.75
C GLN A 658 -4.46 6.81 13.90
N PRO A 659 -3.36 7.41 14.39
CA PRO A 659 -3.45 8.48 15.37
C PRO A 659 -4.02 9.76 14.73
N ASN A 660 -4.42 10.71 15.57
CA ASN A 660 -4.73 12.07 15.15
C ASN A 660 -3.72 13.05 15.75
N THR A 661 -3.49 14.18 15.09
CA THR A 661 -2.76 15.32 15.67
C THR A 661 -3.77 16.37 16.13
N VAL A 662 -3.56 16.92 17.31
CA VAL A 662 -4.44 17.96 17.89
C VAL A 662 -3.63 19.17 18.33
N GLU A 663 -4.13 20.35 18.00
CA GLU A 663 -3.57 21.63 18.44
C GLU A 663 -4.34 22.13 19.69
N LYS A 664 -3.62 22.35 20.79
CA LYS A 664 -4.17 22.96 22.02
C LYS A 664 -3.20 24.05 22.49
N ASN A 665 -3.70 25.29 22.63
CA ASN A 665 -2.89 26.45 23.05
C ASN A 665 -1.61 26.66 22.21
N GLY A 666 -1.64 26.28 20.92
CA GLY A 666 -0.49 26.40 20.01
C GLY A 666 0.55 25.28 20.10
N GLU A 667 0.33 24.27 20.95
CA GLU A 667 1.12 23.03 21.05
C GLU A 667 0.43 21.89 20.30
N ILE A 668 1.20 21.11 19.55
CA ILE A 668 0.70 19.95 18.81
C ILE A 668 1.02 18.67 19.59
N SER A 669 0.00 17.85 19.81
CA SER A 669 0.14 16.53 20.42
C SER A 669 -0.44 15.43 19.53
N LEU A 670 0.08 14.21 19.69
CA LEU A 670 -0.41 13.02 19.02
C LEU A 670 -1.42 12.31 19.94
N VAL A 671 -2.60 12.00 19.41
CA VAL A 671 -3.64 11.22 20.09
C VAL A 671 -3.68 9.83 19.46
N THR A 672 -3.43 8.81 20.27
CA THR A 672 -3.52 7.41 19.89
C THR A 672 -4.81 6.78 20.39
N TYR A 673 -5.26 5.73 19.72
CA TYR A 673 -6.52 5.05 20.02
C TYR A 673 -6.27 3.56 20.32
N SER A 674 -7.25 2.89 20.92
CA SER A 674 -7.20 1.44 21.17
C SER A 674 -7.06 0.67 19.85
N SER A 675 -6.33 -0.45 19.88
CA SER A 675 -6.15 -1.37 18.74
C SER A 675 -7.34 -2.31 18.57
N ASP A 676 -8.54 -1.73 18.50
CA ASP A 676 -9.80 -2.42 18.27
C ASP A 676 -10.73 -1.59 17.35
N VAL A 677 -11.87 -2.18 16.97
CA VAL A 677 -12.83 -1.54 16.06
C VAL A 677 -13.42 -0.25 16.63
N SER A 678 -13.58 -0.17 17.95
CA SER A 678 -14.02 1.05 18.64
C SER A 678 -12.99 2.16 18.52
N GLY A 679 -11.70 1.84 18.62
CA GLY A 679 -10.60 2.78 18.42
C GLY A 679 -10.53 3.31 16.99
N VAL A 680 -10.78 2.47 15.97
CA VAL A 680 -10.91 2.93 14.58
C VAL A 680 -12.05 3.93 14.45
N ILE A 681 -13.24 3.58 14.94
CA ILE A 681 -14.42 4.46 14.89
C ILE A 681 -14.14 5.79 15.59
N GLN A 682 -13.63 5.74 16.82
CA GLN A 682 -13.32 6.95 17.59
C GLN A 682 -12.29 7.83 16.87
N SER A 683 -11.28 7.23 16.25
CA SER A 683 -10.27 7.98 15.49
C SER A 683 -10.90 8.79 14.35
N PHE A 684 -11.89 8.26 13.64
CA PHE A 684 -12.58 8.98 12.56
C PHE A 684 -13.54 10.06 13.10
N VAL A 685 -14.26 9.77 14.18
CA VAL A 685 -15.19 10.70 14.84
C VAL A 685 -14.49 11.95 15.39
N GLU A 686 -13.25 11.80 15.85
CA GLU A 686 -12.40 12.91 16.32
C GLU A 686 -11.59 13.59 15.22
N ARG A 687 -11.30 12.88 14.12
CA ARG A 687 -10.50 13.40 12.98
C ARG A 687 -11.21 14.53 12.24
N TYR A 688 -12.51 14.37 12.03
CA TYR A 688 -13.30 15.29 11.22
C TYR A 688 -14.14 16.25 12.06
N GLU A 689 -14.08 17.52 11.67
CA GLU A 689 -15.04 18.52 12.12
C GLU A 689 -16.40 18.27 11.49
N LYS A 690 -17.47 18.63 12.20
CA LYS A 690 -18.83 18.53 11.66
C LYS A 690 -18.96 19.24 10.31
N SER A 691 -18.33 20.41 10.15
CA SER A 691 -18.35 21.18 8.90
C SER A 691 -17.75 20.40 7.72
N ALA A 692 -16.65 19.67 7.91
CA ALA A 692 -16.02 18.86 6.86
C ALA A 692 -16.97 17.75 6.36
N VAL A 693 -17.73 17.14 7.28
CA VAL A 693 -18.71 16.10 6.95
C VAL A 693 -19.93 16.69 6.23
N GLU A 694 -20.32 17.92 6.56
CA GLU A 694 -21.38 18.64 5.84
C GLU A 694 -20.92 19.06 4.42
N ASP A 695 -19.65 19.45 4.26
CA ASP A 695 -19.05 19.76 2.95
C ASP A 695 -19.03 18.52 2.03
N LEU A 696 -18.65 17.34 2.58
CA LEU A 696 -18.75 16.06 1.86
C LEU A 696 -20.20 15.76 1.44
N TYR A 697 -21.16 15.96 2.35
CA TYR A 697 -22.58 15.73 2.05
C TYR A 697 -23.09 16.65 0.94
N ALA A 698 -22.66 17.91 0.91
CA ALA A 698 -23.01 18.85 -0.15
C ALA A 698 -22.46 18.40 -1.51
N CYS A 699 -21.17 18.02 -1.58
CA CYS A 699 -20.58 17.47 -2.80
C CYS A 699 -21.32 16.21 -3.28
N TRP A 700 -21.71 15.30 -2.37
CA TRP A 700 -22.52 14.14 -2.72
C TRP A 700 -23.89 14.53 -3.31
N LYS A 701 -24.55 15.54 -2.73
CA LYS A 701 -25.84 16.03 -3.24
C LYS A 701 -25.76 16.54 -4.67
N ASP A 702 -24.70 17.25 -5.00
CA ASP A 702 -24.49 17.79 -6.36
C ASP A 702 -24.25 16.68 -7.39
N ASP A 703 -23.72 15.54 -6.95
CA ASP A 703 -23.43 14.39 -7.81
C ASP A 703 -24.61 13.43 -8.03
N GLN A 704 -25.68 13.51 -7.23
CA GLN A 704 -26.79 12.53 -7.29
C GLN A 704 -27.44 12.40 -8.66
N LYS A 705 -27.37 13.43 -9.52
CA LYS A 705 -27.94 13.38 -10.87
C LYS A 705 -27.21 12.42 -11.83
N TRP A 706 -26.02 11.94 -11.46
CA TRP A 706 -25.15 11.15 -12.33
C TRP A 706 -25.20 9.64 -12.05
N PHE A 707 -25.84 9.22 -10.96
CA PHE A 707 -25.74 7.87 -10.42
C PHE A 707 -27.10 7.23 -10.17
#